data_AF-A0A9P7F188-F1
#
_entry.id   AF-A0A9P7F188-F1
#
_cell.length_a   1.000
_cell.length_b   1.000
_cell.length_c   1.000
_cell.angle_alpha   90.00
_cell.angle_beta   90.00
_cell.angle_gamma   90.00
#
_symmetry.space_group_name_H-M   'P 1'
#
loop_
_entity.id
_entity.type
_entity.pdbx_description
1 polymer ?
#
loop_
_entity_poly.entity_id
_entity_poly.type
_entity_poly.pdbx_seq_one_letter_code
_entity_poly.pdbx_strand_id
1 'polypeptide(L)'
;MSTTMSLAKVWYCHLRGFPTLWFSFLLLGGKIILPPWHRQLNWTSHHFRRELFMPFSTLAQILLLVLVGDLHSQRLCDHISVYRAEHPPTIRKYACSVTPRSQSPTKPNSIRSPHIITPIFPSHSSCPPLYPSSILIILLHRNIMPVIRGKNILVPSWRIPTGIYVSINVDSRRCWKSAISVLSSDESVAWGDTVTLPSNASPALSVEIRASYELGRMLGGGEVIGELQMSWDELLDHGDHPFDLSFPAVRGVQPSITLKVAVVHASDDQNAALVDPLVDCEIARDADAGHARFASYMNNENVSDLNDAMDHFQLVLNQCPVGHPDRATALTNLAWACLQGYIQNDVEDIDTTTSLFRDALALRPQHHPDHPLSLYNLTEALNWRHDKNGTAGDIHEAAQLYHELLPLCPEGTYLRSIAAGENGVDYVIVGCNGLPTDASDEGIHLRRVVLELCPLGHRLRPRTLDMLAHAVEARFDQHGSIDDLDTSIQLGREAVSLCPEGHADREAYLNNLAFSLVFRSQHQGNPDDLDEAISLHEAALHLCPIAHEFRDYSLGNLGAALVNRYKKRGDIRDMTRAITLYREALTLRPPGHLCRDTTLHNLALALKTRYDKSQVSEDLNEAIDLYRGSLMLNGLDHPERHRTLYNLSSALCSRFMQTRENEDIEEAIALCQESFAALSSLHPARHFGYMRLQGAYLSRYQILHDPADLLLAVENFRLASRHPTQGFPQRIAEAIDWARQAEVYQHESALEAYQVCFELFDSHVMTRSSIISRREAATAVGGAQSLPVDAASCAIRRDNLRHAVELAEQGRGQQWSLASRLRNPVEDLESANPALAHNYLELSKSISNAAQSSATITDRAAADRAAIEYRRLTRQWEAAVAEIRHLPAFSRFLLPPSYSDLQAAARQGPVIILIASQYSCSAIIVPTSGDPHHVPLPSVTLTDLTNLKDRVARAIRHASTLGPKVPRNDLIVLLRTVWDDIMLPIVNVLRHDLKLKYCRIWLCPTAAFTSIPLHAAHPFRTNQDSSREQCLEDLYICSYTPTLSALVRSRQMMKKRVTPSFATIGQGQPGAGKGKALKAVDSELELVHKLVPAIARHTSISGDAATRAGALEALQQNTWVHLACHGKQDPKQPYNSHFVMRDEDLTLLNIIERDIPHAEFAFLSACHTAVGDEETPDEVIHLAAGLQFSGFKSVIGTLWQVDDSVAKHVVKAFYENMFPDLKDGGVMDCTRAAWALNRATHAVKTAVPLEQRMVFVHIGV
;
A
#
# COMPACT_ATOMS: atom_id res chain seq x y z
N MET A 1 -80.15 21.68 21.41
CA MET A 1 -80.21 23.16 21.32
C MET A 1 -79.06 23.59 20.41
N SER A 2 -79.26 24.05 19.17
CA SER A 2 -80.12 25.11 18.63
C SER A 2 -79.49 26.51 18.70
N THR A 3 -79.12 27.03 17.51
CA THR A 3 -79.31 28.42 17.03
C THR A 3 -78.66 29.60 17.77
N THR A 4 -78.09 30.66 17.16
CA THR A 4 -77.44 31.01 15.85
C THR A 4 -77.40 32.56 15.78
N MET A 5 -76.80 33.14 14.72
CA MET A 5 -76.89 34.58 14.32
C MET A 5 -76.05 35.56 15.17
N SER A 6 -75.50 36.65 14.63
CA SER A 6 -75.09 37.03 13.25
C SER A 6 -73.92 38.04 13.37
N LEU A 7 -73.09 38.40 12.38
CA LEU A 7 -73.35 38.85 10.99
C LEU A 7 -72.03 38.80 10.14
N ALA A 8 -72.13 39.18 8.86
CA ALA A 8 -71.08 39.35 7.82
C ALA A 8 -69.76 40.03 8.29
N LYS A 9 -68.55 39.90 7.67
CA LYS A 9 -67.96 39.28 6.43
C LYS A 9 -66.40 39.48 6.54
N VAL A 10 -65.42 39.19 5.66
CA VAL A 10 -65.00 38.27 4.55
C VAL A 10 -63.74 38.96 3.97
N TRP A 11 -62.56 38.41 3.62
CA TRP A 11 -61.84 37.10 3.60
C TRP A 11 -60.31 37.46 3.55
N TYR A 12 -59.25 36.63 3.51
CA TYR A 12 -58.91 35.18 3.50
C TYR A 12 -57.46 35.09 4.12
N CYS A 13 -56.91 34.01 4.69
CA CYS A 13 -56.77 32.57 4.36
C CYS A 13 -55.62 32.23 3.37
N HIS A 14 -54.81 31.16 3.55
CA HIS A 14 -54.89 30.04 4.53
C HIS A 14 -53.51 29.46 4.91
N LEU A 15 -53.48 28.63 5.96
CA LEU A 15 -52.31 27.85 6.43
C LEU A 15 -52.79 26.49 7.01
N ARG A 16 -52.22 25.36 6.55
CA ARG A 16 -52.17 24.01 7.17
C ARG A 16 -51.44 23.02 6.23
N GLY A 17 -51.02 21.86 6.73
CA GLY A 17 -50.25 20.86 5.96
C GLY A 17 -50.51 19.39 6.35
N PHE A 18 -49.73 18.48 5.75
CA PHE A 18 -49.80 17.00 5.80
C PHE A 18 -51.09 16.37 5.23
N PRO A 19 -50.95 15.26 4.47
CA PRO A 19 -51.03 13.93 5.10
C PRO A 19 -50.04 12.88 4.56
N THR A 20 -49.93 11.76 5.28
CA THR A 20 -49.24 10.51 4.92
C THR A 20 -50.13 9.56 4.12
N LEU A 21 -49.55 8.70 3.25
CA LEU A 21 -50.20 7.48 2.76
C LEU A 21 -49.22 6.31 2.57
N TRP A 22 -49.55 5.18 3.20
CA TRP A 22 -49.10 3.82 2.85
C TRP A 22 -50.17 3.16 1.97
N PHE A 23 -49.82 2.12 1.21
CA PHE A 23 -50.80 1.19 0.63
C PHE A 23 -50.24 -0.23 0.46
N SER A 24 -51.03 -1.22 0.89
CA SER A 24 -50.74 -2.65 0.73
C SER A 24 -51.62 -3.28 -0.35
N PHE A 25 -51.11 -4.31 -1.03
CA PHE A 25 -51.81 -5.07 -2.07
C PHE A 25 -52.71 -6.17 -1.49
N LEU A 26 -53.76 -6.57 -2.25
CA LEU A 26 -54.22 -7.97 -2.39
C LEU A 26 -55.30 -8.11 -3.49
N LEU A 27 -55.01 -8.93 -4.53
CA LEU A 27 -55.94 -9.63 -5.46
C LEU A 27 -56.93 -8.77 -6.30
N LEU A 28 -57.24 -9.05 -7.58
CA LEU A 28 -57.19 -10.33 -8.33
C LEU A 28 -57.18 -10.10 -9.87
N GLY A 29 -56.25 -10.76 -10.58
CA GLY A 29 -56.31 -11.26 -11.99
C GLY A 29 -56.86 -10.45 -13.18
N GLY A 30 -56.09 -10.39 -14.29
CA GLY A 30 -56.69 -10.44 -15.65
C GLY A 30 -55.99 -9.77 -16.85
N LYS A 31 -55.23 -10.56 -17.63
CA LYS A 31 -54.94 -10.45 -19.09
C LYS A 31 -54.18 -9.23 -19.66
N ILE A 32 -53.19 -9.55 -20.51
CA ILE A 32 -52.40 -8.65 -21.37
C ILE A 32 -52.95 -8.69 -22.81
N ILE A 33 -53.11 -7.54 -23.48
CA ILE A 33 -53.30 -7.42 -24.95
C ILE A 33 -52.56 -6.17 -25.48
N LEU A 34 -51.95 -6.27 -26.68
CA LEU A 34 -51.19 -5.26 -27.47
C LEU A 34 -52.00 -4.87 -28.75
N PRO A 35 -51.56 -3.98 -29.70
CA PRO A 35 -50.41 -3.03 -29.76
C PRO A 35 -50.93 -1.54 -29.83
N PRO A 36 -50.93 -0.68 -30.91
CA PRO A 36 -50.08 -0.51 -32.11
C PRO A 36 -49.69 0.93 -32.60
N TRP A 37 -48.38 1.15 -32.79
CA TRP A 37 -47.70 1.65 -34.03
C TRP A 37 -47.82 3.10 -34.62
N HIS A 38 -46.63 3.64 -35.01
CA HIS A 38 -46.33 4.51 -36.20
C HIS A 38 -46.79 6.00 -36.20
N ARG A 39 -46.24 6.96 -36.99
CA ARG A 39 -45.07 7.12 -37.92
C ARG A 39 -44.72 8.64 -38.01
N GLN A 40 -43.48 9.12 -38.24
CA GLN A 40 -42.73 9.40 -39.50
C GLN A 40 -41.45 10.20 -39.06
N LEU A 41 -40.22 10.16 -39.61
CA LEU A 41 -39.61 10.01 -40.95
C LEU A 41 -39.59 11.25 -41.88
N ASN A 42 -38.41 11.87 -42.06
CA ASN A 42 -37.74 12.03 -43.37
C ASN A 42 -36.25 12.46 -43.25
N TRP A 43 -35.52 12.46 -44.39
CA TRP A 43 -34.04 12.49 -44.50
C TRP A 43 -33.57 13.35 -45.71
N THR A 44 -32.24 13.40 -45.96
CA THR A 44 -31.48 13.83 -47.19
C THR A 44 -30.73 15.19 -47.15
N SER A 45 -29.58 15.41 -47.82
CA SER A 45 -28.41 14.54 -48.22
C SER A 45 -27.22 15.36 -48.81
N HIS A 46 -26.06 14.70 -49.04
CA HIS A 46 -24.81 15.15 -49.71
C HIS A 46 -23.84 16.03 -48.89
N HIS A 47 -22.50 15.95 -49.05
CA HIS A 47 -21.62 15.14 -49.93
C HIS A 47 -20.68 14.19 -49.11
N PHE A 48 -19.76 13.38 -49.67
CA PHE A 48 -19.81 12.37 -50.76
C PHE A 48 -18.40 11.72 -50.91
N ARG A 49 -18.22 10.45 -50.50
CA ARG A 49 -17.10 9.53 -50.90
C ARG A 49 -15.65 9.90 -50.41
N ARG A 50 -14.66 8.98 -50.34
CA ARG A 50 -14.56 7.57 -50.82
C ARG A 50 -13.47 6.71 -50.09
N GLU A 51 -13.75 5.41 -49.87
CA GLU A 51 -12.89 4.18 -50.06
C GLU A 51 -11.45 4.09 -49.45
N LEU A 52 -10.83 2.95 -49.03
CA LEU A 52 -11.03 1.47 -49.06
C LEU A 52 -10.27 0.84 -47.82
N PHE A 53 -10.37 -0.44 -47.42
CA PHE A 53 -11.47 -1.43 -47.32
C PHE A 53 -11.07 -2.63 -46.40
N MET A 54 -12.07 -3.45 -46.05
CA MET A 54 -12.12 -4.72 -45.28
C MET A 54 -11.47 -5.97 -45.97
N PRO A 55 -11.59 -7.24 -45.50
CA PRO A 55 -11.99 -7.84 -44.19
C PRO A 55 -11.13 -9.07 -43.73
N PHE A 56 -11.54 -9.80 -42.68
CA PHE A 56 -12.06 -11.19 -42.82
C PHE A 56 -12.89 -11.64 -41.60
N SER A 57 -13.90 -12.49 -41.82
CA SER A 57 -14.88 -12.97 -40.81
C SER A 57 -15.67 -14.20 -41.31
N THR A 58 -16.75 -14.59 -40.61
CA THR A 58 -17.69 -15.71 -40.85
C THR A 58 -17.08 -17.12 -40.67
N LEU A 59 -17.64 -18.09 -39.91
CA LEU A 59 -18.99 -18.36 -39.37
C LEU A 59 -20.01 -18.91 -40.40
N ALA A 60 -20.17 -20.25 -40.43
CA ALA A 60 -21.31 -20.96 -41.03
C ALA A 60 -21.31 -22.46 -40.60
N GLN A 61 -22.40 -23.25 -40.62
CA GLN A 61 -23.78 -22.99 -40.18
C GLN A 61 -24.59 -24.33 -40.15
N ILE A 62 -25.78 -24.32 -39.54
CA ILE A 62 -26.89 -25.29 -39.71
C ILE A 62 -26.73 -26.67 -39.02
N LEU A 63 -27.86 -27.36 -38.78
CA LEU A 63 -28.04 -28.50 -37.88
C LEU A 63 -29.11 -29.46 -38.45
N LEU A 64 -29.05 -30.74 -38.03
CA LEU A 64 -30.12 -31.78 -38.02
C LEU A 64 -30.22 -32.75 -39.22
N LEU A 65 -30.52 -34.02 -38.86
CA LEU A 65 -30.81 -35.24 -39.64
C LEU A 65 -29.61 -36.08 -40.17
N VAL A 66 -29.62 -37.42 -40.19
CA VAL A 66 -30.22 -38.43 -39.28
C VAL A 66 -29.66 -39.86 -39.54
N LEU A 67 -29.64 -40.74 -38.51
CA LEU A 67 -29.49 -42.23 -38.52
C LEU A 67 -28.19 -42.93 -39.00
N VAL A 68 -27.72 -43.87 -38.13
CA VAL A 68 -27.12 -45.21 -38.40
C VAL A 68 -25.76 -45.28 -39.14
N GLY A 69 -24.77 -46.05 -38.66
CA GLY A 69 -24.71 -46.85 -37.43
C GLY A 69 -23.49 -47.79 -37.31
N ASP A 70 -23.53 -48.67 -36.31
CA ASP A 70 -22.54 -49.69 -35.94
C ASP A 70 -21.85 -50.46 -37.09
N LEU A 71 -20.54 -50.75 -36.96
CA LEU A 71 -20.02 -52.12 -36.69
C LEU A 71 -18.48 -52.25 -36.80
N HIS A 72 -17.90 -53.02 -35.88
CA HIS A 72 -16.68 -53.88 -36.03
C HIS A 72 -15.30 -53.25 -36.30
N SER A 73 -14.16 -53.91 -36.01
CA SER A 73 -13.83 -54.94 -35.00
C SER A 73 -12.32 -55.28 -35.01
N GLN A 74 -11.78 -55.82 -33.89
CA GLN A 74 -10.59 -56.72 -33.80
C GLN A 74 -9.21 -56.13 -34.21
N ARG A 75 -8.10 -56.25 -33.44
CA ARG A 75 -7.42 -57.34 -32.69
C ARG A 75 -6.39 -58.13 -33.52
N LEU A 76 -5.13 -58.17 -33.02
CA LEU A 76 -4.08 -59.18 -33.28
C LEU A 76 -3.51 -59.22 -34.73
N CYS A 77 -2.28 -59.68 -35.03
CA CYS A 77 -1.05 -59.90 -34.22
C CYS A 77 0.19 -59.92 -35.18
N ASP A 78 1.29 -60.59 -34.77
CA ASP A 78 2.39 -61.11 -35.61
C ASP A 78 3.47 -60.13 -36.15
N HIS A 79 4.77 -60.48 -36.21
CA HIS A 79 5.55 -61.47 -35.45
C HIS A 79 7.09 -61.24 -35.60
N ILE A 80 7.84 -61.65 -34.57
CA ILE A 80 9.22 -62.21 -34.60
C ILE A 80 10.42 -61.34 -35.04
N SER A 81 11.46 -61.44 -34.21
CA SER A 81 12.81 -60.86 -34.29
C SER A 81 13.79 -61.54 -35.25
N VAL A 82 14.80 -60.80 -35.74
CA VAL A 82 16.13 -61.33 -36.09
C VAL A 82 17.23 -60.42 -35.51
N TYR A 83 18.33 -61.02 -35.05
CA TYR A 83 19.48 -60.37 -34.38
C TYR A 83 20.65 -60.18 -35.36
N ARG A 84 21.34 -59.02 -35.38
CA ARG A 84 22.83 -58.90 -35.50
C ARG A 84 23.41 -57.47 -35.56
N ALA A 85 24.68 -57.40 -35.15
CA ALA A 85 25.76 -56.47 -35.55
C ALA A 85 25.87 -55.05 -34.96
N GLU A 86 26.90 -54.89 -34.10
CA GLU A 86 28.03 -53.94 -34.20
C GLU A 86 27.89 -52.41 -33.95
N HIS A 87 28.56 -51.98 -32.86
CA HIS A 87 29.43 -50.78 -32.67
C HIS A 87 29.04 -49.35 -33.11
N PRO A 88 29.16 -48.38 -32.18
CA PRO A 88 29.49 -46.98 -32.46
C PRO A 88 30.88 -46.51 -31.93
N PRO A 89 31.63 -45.63 -32.63
CA PRO A 89 32.89 -45.02 -32.17
C PRO A 89 32.78 -43.50 -31.88
N THR A 90 33.91 -42.82 -31.65
CA THR A 90 34.02 -41.42 -31.17
C THR A 90 35.26 -40.69 -31.79
N ILE A 91 35.61 -39.39 -31.64
CA ILE A 91 35.14 -38.26 -30.79
C ILE A 91 35.59 -36.86 -31.35
N ARG A 92 34.95 -35.75 -30.89
CA ARG A 92 35.42 -34.32 -30.81
C ARG A 92 35.68 -33.42 -32.05
N LYS A 93 35.10 -32.19 -31.98
CA LYS A 93 35.63 -30.80 -32.15
C LYS A 93 36.46 -30.29 -33.36
N TYR A 94 36.18 -29.03 -33.75
CA TYR A 94 37.06 -27.87 -34.15
C TYR A 94 36.23 -26.56 -33.89
N ALA A 95 36.62 -25.26 -34.01
CA ALA A 95 37.78 -24.41 -34.42
C ALA A 95 37.82 -23.15 -33.47
N CYS A 96 38.71 -22.13 -33.43
CA CYS A 96 39.76 -21.48 -34.27
C CYS A 96 39.25 -20.46 -35.34
N SER A 97 39.86 -19.28 -35.64
CA SER A 97 40.91 -18.41 -35.02
C SER A 97 41.26 -17.17 -35.91
N VAL A 98 41.54 -15.94 -35.38
CA VAL A 98 42.18 -14.79 -36.13
C VAL A 98 42.76 -13.65 -35.20
N THR A 99 43.27 -12.52 -35.76
CA THR A 99 44.32 -11.58 -35.21
C THR A 99 44.25 -10.13 -35.84
N PRO A 100 45.20 -9.15 -35.70
CA PRO A 100 45.98 -8.56 -34.57
C PRO A 100 46.21 -6.99 -34.59
N ARG A 101 46.82 -6.37 -33.53
CA ARG A 101 47.97 -5.39 -33.56
C ARG A 101 48.38 -4.87 -32.13
N SER A 102 49.52 -4.16 -31.99
CA SER A 102 50.21 -3.80 -30.71
C SER A 102 50.37 -2.27 -30.46
N GLN A 103 50.99 -1.71 -29.40
CA GLN A 103 52.47 -1.66 -29.11
C GLN A 103 52.88 -1.66 -27.60
N SER A 104 53.55 -0.61 -27.07
CA SER A 104 54.29 -0.51 -25.76
C SER A 104 54.64 0.99 -25.44
N PRO A 105 55.47 1.41 -24.43
CA PRO A 105 56.15 0.75 -23.30
C PRO A 105 55.94 1.44 -21.90
N THR A 106 56.34 0.90 -20.73
CA THR A 106 57.69 1.04 -20.09
C THR A 106 57.81 0.31 -18.71
N LYS A 107 59.04 0.20 -18.18
CA LYS A 107 59.51 -0.38 -16.88
C LYS A 107 60.77 0.42 -16.43
N PRO A 108 61.36 0.35 -15.19
CA PRO A 108 61.75 -0.85 -14.39
C PRO A 108 61.50 -0.65 -12.85
N ASN A 109 62.00 -1.40 -11.84
CA ASN A 109 63.06 -2.41 -11.61
C ASN A 109 62.49 -3.67 -10.93
N SER A 110 62.95 -4.93 -11.11
CA SER A 110 64.30 -5.53 -11.21
C SER A 110 64.99 -5.65 -9.84
N ILE A 111 65.45 -6.81 -9.33
CA ILE A 111 66.38 -7.86 -9.82
C ILE A 111 66.15 -9.11 -8.89
N ARG A 112 66.40 -10.41 -9.14
CA ARG A 112 67.09 -11.32 -10.12
C ARG A 112 66.41 -12.73 -9.98
N SER A 113 66.46 -13.79 -10.81
CA SER A 113 67.21 -14.27 -12.01
C SER A 113 68.67 -14.76 -11.76
N PRO A 114 69.21 -15.80 -12.47
CA PRO A 114 68.83 -16.26 -13.82
C PRO A 114 68.85 -17.79 -14.16
N HIS A 115 68.48 -18.11 -15.41
CA HIS A 115 68.62 -19.42 -16.10
C HIS A 115 69.80 -19.43 -17.11
N ILE A 116 70.24 -20.63 -17.55
CA ILE A 116 71.00 -20.95 -18.79
C ILE A 116 71.05 -22.51 -18.92
N ILE A 117 71.00 -23.21 -20.08
CA ILE A 117 70.62 -22.90 -21.48
C ILE A 117 70.21 -24.21 -22.24
N THR A 118 70.34 -24.28 -23.57
CA THR A 118 69.98 -25.36 -24.55
C THR A 118 71.26 -26.16 -25.00
N PRO A 119 71.32 -27.15 -25.96
CA PRO A 119 70.44 -27.38 -27.15
C PRO A 119 70.32 -28.78 -27.89
N ILE A 120 69.28 -28.90 -28.75
CA ILE A 120 69.27 -29.42 -30.17
C ILE A 120 69.44 -30.93 -30.59
N PHE A 121 68.63 -31.30 -31.62
CA PHE A 121 68.69 -32.40 -32.65
C PHE A 121 68.23 -33.87 -32.37
N PRO A 122 67.79 -34.62 -33.42
CA PRO A 122 67.22 -35.99 -33.31
C PRO A 122 68.01 -37.12 -34.02
N SER A 123 67.43 -38.34 -33.93
CA SER A 123 67.41 -39.43 -34.95
C SER A 123 68.33 -40.68 -34.81
N HIS A 124 67.81 -41.78 -35.38
CA HIS A 124 68.47 -43.02 -35.82
C HIS A 124 69.25 -43.94 -34.86
N SER A 125 68.53 -44.94 -34.36
CA SER A 125 68.82 -46.39 -34.53
C SER A 125 70.28 -46.90 -34.52
N SER A 126 70.65 -47.67 -33.48
CA SER A 126 71.51 -48.85 -33.65
C SER A 126 71.39 -49.86 -32.49
N CYS A 127 71.59 -51.12 -32.84
CA CYS A 127 71.71 -52.35 -32.03
C CYS A 127 72.62 -53.28 -32.88
N PRO A 128 73.31 -54.34 -32.39
CA PRO A 128 73.36 -54.97 -31.06
C PRO A 128 74.85 -54.91 -30.54
N PRO A 129 75.50 -55.88 -29.82
CA PRO A 129 75.06 -57.19 -29.30
C PRO A 129 75.62 -57.73 -27.95
N LEU A 130 75.13 -58.93 -27.61
CA LEU A 130 75.74 -60.03 -26.81
C LEU A 130 75.63 -60.08 -25.26
N TYR A 131 74.85 -61.10 -24.85
CA TYR A 131 74.83 -61.94 -23.63
C TYR A 131 76.21 -62.58 -23.25
N PRO A 132 76.40 -63.29 -22.09
CA PRO A 132 75.38 -63.98 -21.27
C PRO A 132 75.51 -64.04 -19.71
N SER A 133 74.38 -64.40 -19.09
CA SER A 133 74.16 -65.34 -17.95
C SER A 133 74.76 -65.15 -16.53
N SER A 134 73.86 -64.73 -15.61
CA SER A 134 73.31 -65.54 -14.48
C SER A 134 74.03 -65.73 -13.13
N ILE A 135 73.18 -65.91 -12.09
CA ILE A 135 73.41 -66.43 -10.70
C ILE A 135 73.97 -65.40 -9.68
N LEU A 136 73.58 -65.33 -8.39
CA LEU A 136 72.30 -65.51 -7.65
C LEU A 136 72.60 -65.22 -6.16
N ILE A 137 71.92 -64.26 -5.50
CA ILE A 137 71.89 -64.13 -4.02
C ILE A 137 70.45 -63.81 -3.59
N ILE A 138 70.04 -64.33 -2.43
CA ILE A 138 68.64 -64.33 -1.95
C ILE A 138 68.52 -63.46 -0.70
N LEU A 139 67.56 -62.52 -0.70
CA LEU A 139 66.96 -61.90 0.48
C LEU A 139 65.45 -61.73 0.21
N LEU A 140 64.63 -61.74 1.26
CA LEU A 140 63.15 -61.69 1.18
C LEU A 140 62.58 -60.76 2.24
N HIS A 141 61.85 -59.73 1.79
CA HIS A 141 60.88 -58.97 2.59
C HIS A 141 59.51 -59.03 1.89
N ARG A 142 58.43 -59.00 2.66
CA ARG A 142 57.05 -59.14 2.16
C ARG A 142 56.17 -58.00 2.68
N ASN A 143 55.31 -57.49 1.79
CA ASN A 143 54.39 -56.40 2.06
C ASN A 143 52.94 -56.84 1.76
N ILE A 144 51.97 -56.13 2.31
CA ILE A 144 50.54 -56.34 2.02
C ILE A 144 49.93 -55.02 1.55
N MET A 145 49.20 -55.05 0.44
CA MET A 145 48.41 -53.92 -0.08
C MET A 145 46.92 -54.28 0.02
N PRO A 146 46.20 -53.76 1.02
CA PRO A 146 44.75 -53.91 1.09
C PRO A 146 44.06 -52.79 0.28
N VAL A 147 42.94 -53.14 -0.35
CA VAL A 147 42.14 -52.28 -1.21
C VAL A 147 40.67 -52.40 -0.79
N ILE A 148 40.26 -51.61 0.21
CA ILE A 148 38.87 -51.58 0.67
C ILE A 148 37.93 -51.23 -0.49
N ARG A 149 36.79 -51.91 -0.64
CA ARG A 149 35.75 -51.61 -1.63
C ARG A 149 34.35 -51.86 -1.07
N GLY A 150 33.89 -50.96 -0.22
CA GLY A 150 32.47 -50.92 0.15
C GLY A 150 31.59 -50.51 -1.04
N LYS A 151 30.32 -50.90 -1.00
CA LYS A 151 29.24 -50.34 -1.81
C LYS A 151 27.93 -50.50 -1.04
N ASN A 152 27.06 -49.48 -1.02
CA ASN A 152 25.85 -49.46 -0.21
C ASN A 152 26.14 -49.76 1.27
N ILE A 153 27.10 -49.03 1.86
CA ILE A 153 27.65 -49.31 3.20
C ILE A 153 26.59 -49.06 4.30
N LEU A 154 25.84 -50.12 4.65
CA LEU A 154 25.07 -50.19 5.90
C LEU A 154 26.05 -50.31 7.07
N VAL A 155 26.13 -49.26 7.89
CA VAL A 155 26.91 -49.26 9.14
C VAL A 155 25.99 -49.60 10.32
N PRO A 156 26.26 -50.68 11.08
CA PRO A 156 25.49 -51.04 12.28
C PRO A 156 25.95 -50.21 13.50
N SER A 157 25.84 -48.89 13.42
CA SER A 157 26.12 -47.95 14.51
C SER A 157 24.88 -47.15 14.88
N TRP A 158 24.72 -46.90 16.18
CA TRP A 158 23.63 -46.09 16.75
C TRP A 158 23.87 -44.57 16.65
N ARG A 159 25.04 -44.16 16.16
CA ARG A 159 25.40 -42.78 15.83
C ARG A 159 25.76 -42.71 14.35
N ILE A 160 25.43 -41.59 13.72
CA ILE A 160 25.75 -41.33 12.31
C ILE A 160 27.27 -41.29 12.12
N PRO A 161 27.86 -42.21 11.34
CA PRO A 161 29.28 -42.19 11.07
C PRO A 161 29.57 -41.15 9.98
N THR A 162 30.58 -40.32 10.21
CA THR A 162 31.14 -39.43 9.17
C THR A 162 32.15 -40.14 8.27
N GLY A 163 32.65 -41.29 8.72
CA GLY A 163 33.63 -42.09 8.01
C GLY A 163 33.86 -43.44 8.66
N ILE A 164 34.76 -44.22 8.08
CA ILE A 164 35.11 -45.57 8.56
C ILE A 164 36.63 -45.74 8.59
N TYR A 165 37.13 -46.33 9.67
CA TYR A 165 38.51 -46.80 9.80
C TYR A 165 38.58 -48.30 9.67
N VAL A 166 39.75 -48.77 9.24
CA VAL A 166 40.19 -50.15 9.49
C VAL A 166 41.48 -50.07 10.30
N SER A 167 41.53 -50.78 11.42
CA SER A 167 42.75 -50.93 12.22
C SER A 167 43.12 -52.41 12.29
N ILE A 168 44.37 -52.71 11.91
CA ILE A 168 44.91 -54.06 11.96
C ILE A 168 45.75 -54.19 13.23
N ASN A 169 45.39 -55.14 14.08
CA ASN A 169 46.11 -55.49 15.29
C ASN A 169 46.93 -56.76 15.05
N VAL A 170 48.16 -56.76 15.56
CA VAL A 170 49.15 -57.83 15.40
C VAL A 170 49.80 -58.04 16.77
N ASP A 171 49.59 -59.20 17.40
CA ASP A 171 50.09 -59.55 18.75
C ASP A 171 49.93 -58.40 19.78
N SER A 172 48.68 -57.93 19.92
CA SER A 172 48.27 -56.83 20.80
C SER A 172 48.92 -55.46 20.50
N ARG A 173 49.57 -55.28 19.34
CA ARG A 173 50.04 -53.99 18.82
C ARG A 173 49.17 -53.53 17.66
N ARG A 174 48.64 -52.31 17.75
CA ARG A 174 47.80 -51.68 16.72
C ARG A 174 48.69 -50.93 15.72
N CYS A 175 48.62 -51.28 14.43
CA CYS A 175 49.56 -50.80 13.41
C CYS A 175 48.89 -49.95 12.33
N TRP A 176 48.87 -48.63 12.57
CA TRP A 176 48.53 -47.55 11.61
C TRP A 176 47.08 -47.54 11.07
N LYS A 177 46.72 -46.44 10.38
CA LYS A 177 45.34 -45.90 10.35
C LYS A 177 45.10 -45.06 9.09
N SER A 178 43.94 -45.22 8.44
CA SER A 178 43.46 -44.33 7.39
C SER A 178 41.92 -44.22 7.42
N ALA A 179 41.36 -43.07 7.02
CA ALA A 179 39.94 -42.76 7.10
C ALA A 179 39.27 -42.82 5.72
N ILE A 180 38.16 -43.56 5.61
CA ILE A 180 37.19 -43.34 4.52
C ILE A 180 36.31 -42.16 4.93
N SER A 181 36.70 -40.93 4.56
CA SER A 181 35.98 -39.69 4.90
C SER A 181 34.85 -39.31 3.93
N VAL A 182 34.53 -40.18 2.98
CA VAL A 182 33.45 -39.97 1.99
C VAL A 182 32.58 -41.22 1.97
N LEU A 183 31.50 -41.17 2.76
CA LEU A 183 30.41 -42.14 2.73
C LEU A 183 29.29 -41.61 1.82
N SER A 184 29.44 -41.81 0.51
CA SER A 184 28.33 -41.70 -0.45
C SER A 184 27.57 -43.03 -0.52
N SER A 185 26.32 -43.00 -0.98
CA SER A 185 25.46 -44.19 -1.03
C SER A 185 25.93 -45.28 -2.01
N ASP A 186 26.63 -44.89 -3.08
CA ASP A 186 26.76 -45.71 -4.30
C ASP A 186 28.19 -45.94 -4.81
N GLU A 187 29.20 -45.21 -4.31
CA GLU A 187 30.57 -45.27 -4.85
C GLU A 187 31.51 -46.22 -4.08
N SER A 188 32.43 -46.84 -4.82
CA SER A 188 33.52 -47.64 -4.23
C SER A 188 34.82 -46.82 -4.18
N VAL A 189 35.21 -46.39 -2.98
CA VAL A 189 36.53 -45.80 -2.70
C VAL A 189 37.64 -46.81 -2.99
N ALA A 190 38.85 -46.35 -3.34
CA ALA A 190 40.02 -47.19 -3.56
C ALA A 190 41.16 -46.79 -2.61
N TRP A 191 41.78 -47.77 -1.96
CA TRP A 191 42.93 -47.59 -1.06
C TRP A 191 44.24 -47.97 -1.75
N GLY A 192 45.38 -47.52 -1.21
CA GLY A 192 46.71 -47.69 -1.81
C GLY A 192 47.90 -47.58 -0.86
N ASP A 193 47.69 -47.54 0.46
CA ASP A 193 48.79 -47.61 1.42
C ASP A 193 49.25 -49.07 1.61
N THR A 194 50.49 -49.26 2.05
CA THR A 194 51.11 -50.59 2.23
C THR A 194 51.37 -50.88 3.70
N VAL A 195 50.99 -52.07 4.16
CA VAL A 195 51.28 -52.55 5.52
C VAL A 195 52.43 -53.55 5.46
N THR A 196 53.55 -53.21 6.09
CA THR A 196 54.69 -54.13 6.28
C THR A 196 54.56 -54.83 7.63
N LEU A 197 54.71 -56.15 7.65
CA LEU A 197 54.59 -56.97 8.85
C LEU A 197 55.95 -57.58 9.25
N PRO A 198 56.26 -57.72 10.56
CA PRO A 198 57.53 -58.27 11.02
C PRO A 198 57.65 -59.77 10.71
N SER A 199 58.86 -60.24 10.42
CA SER A 199 59.10 -61.57 9.81
C SER A 199 59.07 -62.78 10.75
N ASN A 200 58.79 -62.60 12.05
CA ASN A 200 59.12 -63.59 13.07
C ASN A 200 57.92 -63.98 13.95
N ALA A 201 57.65 -65.29 14.00
CA ALA A 201 56.52 -65.96 14.66
C ALA A 201 55.15 -65.69 14.01
N SER A 202 54.26 -66.68 14.03
CA SER A 202 52.90 -66.58 13.49
C SER A 202 52.02 -65.72 14.43
N PRO A 203 51.74 -64.45 14.08
CA PRO A 203 50.94 -63.56 14.91
C PRO A 203 49.44 -63.86 14.75
N ALA A 204 48.66 -63.53 15.76
CA ALA A 204 47.21 -63.42 15.60
C ALA A 204 46.88 -62.09 14.90
N LEU A 205 46.18 -62.14 13.76
CA LEU A 205 45.72 -60.96 13.03
C LEU A 205 44.25 -60.68 13.40
N SER A 206 43.96 -59.52 13.97
CA SER A 206 42.59 -59.01 14.08
C SER A 206 42.43 -57.77 13.21
N VAL A 207 41.42 -57.77 12.35
CA VAL A 207 41.03 -56.65 11.49
C VAL A 207 39.74 -56.07 12.06
N GLU A 208 39.86 -54.94 12.75
CA GLU A 208 38.70 -54.17 13.23
C GLU A 208 38.27 -53.13 12.19
N ILE A 209 36.99 -53.10 11.86
CA ILE A 209 36.33 -51.95 11.21
C ILE A 209 35.71 -51.07 12.32
N ARG A 210 35.99 -49.77 12.29
CA ARG A 210 35.46 -48.80 13.27
C ARG A 210 34.75 -47.61 12.63
N ALA A 211 33.71 -47.12 13.28
CA ALA A 211 32.99 -45.91 12.89
C ALA A 211 33.76 -44.65 13.31
N SER A 212 33.93 -43.70 12.39
CA SER A 212 34.30 -42.32 12.73
C SER A 212 33.06 -41.52 13.10
N TYR A 213 33.18 -40.64 14.09
CA TYR A 213 32.23 -39.55 14.31
C TYR A 213 32.86 -38.18 14.05
N GLU A 214 34.08 -38.15 13.50
CA GLU A 214 34.83 -36.94 13.13
C GLU A 214 35.39 -37.04 11.69
N LEU A 215 35.22 -35.96 10.93
CA LEU A 215 35.92 -35.68 9.67
C LEU A 215 37.30 -35.04 9.90
N GLY A 216 37.46 -34.35 11.04
CA GLY A 216 38.72 -33.72 11.45
C GLY A 216 39.66 -34.67 12.21
N ARG A 217 40.15 -34.22 13.38
CA ARG A 217 41.02 -35.01 14.26
C ARG A 217 40.17 -35.89 15.17
N MET A 218 40.35 -37.21 15.06
CA MET A 218 39.73 -38.18 15.95
C MET A 218 40.24 -38.09 17.39
N LEU A 219 39.35 -38.41 18.32
CA LEU A 219 39.68 -38.81 19.68
C LEU A 219 39.51 -40.33 19.83
N GLY A 220 40.62 -41.08 19.80
CA GLY A 220 40.62 -42.55 19.84
C GLY A 220 40.53 -43.23 18.47
N GLY A 221 39.93 -44.43 18.45
CA GLY A 221 39.68 -45.25 17.26
C GLY A 221 38.20 -45.37 16.88
N GLY A 222 37.26 -45.03 17.78
CA GLY A 222 35.81 -45.06 17.53
C GLY A 222 35.14 -46.40 17.81
N GLU A 223 33.83 -46.50 17.56
CA GLU A 223 33.04 -47.73 17.85
C GLU A 223 33.41 -48.89 16.91
N VAL A 224 33.56 -50.11 17.43
CA VAL A 224 33.73 -51.32 16.62
C VAL A 224 32.42 -51.73 15.95
N ILE A 225 32.41 -51.70 14.61
CA ILE A 225 31.27 -52.05 13.75
C ILE A 225 31.53 -53.33 12.93
N GLY A 226 32.75 -53.86 12.97
CA GLY A 226 33.14 -55.16 12.42
C GLY A 226 34.44 -55.64 13.06
N GLU A 227 34.56 -56.93 13.36
CA GLU A 227 35.85 -57.56 13.68
C GLU A 227 35.98 -58.87 12.89
N LEU A 228 37.17 -59.13 12.35
CA LEU A 228 37.53 -60.40 11.73
C LEU A 228 38.90 -60.82 12.22
N GLN A 229 38.96 -61.95 12.95
CA GLN A 229 40.21 -62.59 13.37
C GLN A 229 40.60 -63.67 12.36
N MET A 230 41.90 -63.76 12.03
CA MET A 230 42.47 -64.78 11.16
C MET A 230 43.92 -65.08 11.53
N SER A 231 44.39 -66.28 11.16
CA SER A 231 45.80 -66.63 11.21
C SER A 231 46.57 -66.07 10.00
N TRP A 232 47.89 -65.97 10.14
CA TRP A 232 48.77 -65.57 9.04
C TRP A 232 48.83 -66.60 7.90
N ASP A 233 48.61 -67.88 8.21
CA ASP A 233 48.61 -68.96 7.21
C ASP A 233 47.36 -68.89 6.31
N GLU A 234 46.18 -68.63 6.89
CA GLU A 234 44.94 -68.36 6.12
C GLU A 234 45.08 -67.13 5.20
N LEU A 235 45.82 -66.10 5.63
CA LEU A 235 46.10 -64.91 4.82
C LEU A 235 47.04 -65.21 3.63
N LEU A 236 47.91 -66.22 3.76
CA LEU A 236 48.86 -66.63 2.71
C LEU A 236 48.26 -67.56 1.66
N ASP A 237 47.33 -68.44 2.05
CA ASP A 237 46.70 -69.43 1.14
C ASP A 237 45.93 -68.77 -0.02
N HIS A 238 45.56 -67.49 0.10
CA HIS A 238 44.95 -66.70 -0.98
C HIS A 238 45.93 -66.16 -2.04
N GLY A 239 47.23 -66.08 -1.73
CA GLY A 239 48.29 -65.68 -2.66
C GLY A 239 48.25 -64.21 -3.14
N ASP A 240 48.96 -63.94 -4.25
CA ASP A 240 49.16 -62.59 -4.81
C ASP A 240 47.94 -62.05 -5.62
N HIS A 241 46.72 -62.51 -5.33
CA HIS A 241 45.50 -62.17 -6.08
C HIS A 241 44.45 -61.48 -5.19
N PRO A 242 43.81 -60.37 -5.63
CA PRO A 242 42.85 -59.64 -4.80
C PRO A 242 41.61 -60.46 -4.41
N PHE A 243 41.51 -60.85 -3.14
CA PHE A 243 40.40 -61.65 -2.58
C PHE A 243 39.53 -60.82 -1.61
N ASP A 244 38.25 -61.16 -1.47
CA ASP A 244 37.27 -60.42 -0.67
C ASP A 244 37.19 -60.92 0.77
N LEU A 245 37.65 -60.11 1.74
CA LEU A 245 37.30 -60.31 3.14
C LEU A 245 35.86 -59.86 3.40
N SER A 246 35.10 -60.78 4.00
CA SER A 246 33.72 -60.57 4.45
C SER A 246 33.67 -60.70 5.97
N PHE A 247 33.06 -59.72 6.63
CA PHE A 247 33.02 -59.67 8.10
C PHE A 247 31.80 -60.45 8.63
N PRO A 248 31.91 -61.12 9.79
CA PRO A 248 30.76 -61.77 10.43
C PRO A 248 29.68 -60.74 10.79
N ALA A 249 28.44 -61.21 10.93
CA ALA A 249 27.31 -60.35 11.24
C ALA A 249 27.43 -59.75 12.66
N VAL A 250 27.63 -58.44 12.74
CA VAL A 250 27.66 -57.69 14.00
C VAL A 250 26.23 -57.20 14.28
N ARG A 251 25.73 -57.46 15.50
CA ARG A 251 24.37 -57.09 15.94
C ARG A 251 23.26 -57.67 15.04
N GLY A 252 23.48 -58.87 14.47
CA GLY A 252 22.52 -59.55 13.60
C GLY A 252 22.40 -59.01 12.17
N VAL A 253 23.06 -57.89 11.86
CA VAL A 253 23.16 -57.31 10.51
C VAL A 253 24.48 -57.75 9.89
N GLN A 254 24.48 -58.23 8.64
CA GLN A 254 25.74 -58.36 7.90
C GLN A 254 26.19 -56.97 7.43
N PRO A 255 27.38 -56.48 7.85
CA PRO A 255 27.88 -55.20 7.39
C PRO A 255 28.11 -55.26 5.86
N SER A 256 27.59 -54.29 5.13
CA SER A 256 27.70 -54.22 3.66
C SER A 256 29.06 -53.66 3.21
N ILE A 257 30.13 -54.14 3.86
CA ILE A 257 31.51 -53.68 3.68
C ILE A 257 32.35 -54.88 3.29
N THR A 258 32.80 -54.91 2.04
CA THR A 258 33.75 -55.90 1.53
C THR A 258 35.13 -55.26 1.41
N LEU A 259 36.16 -55.94 1.89
CA LEU A 259 37.53 -55.43 1.90
C LEU A 259 38.41 -56.34 1.04
N LYS A 260 38.88 -55.87 -0.12
CA LYS A 260 39.79 -56.67 -0.94
C LYS A 260 41.20 -56.60 -0.37
N VAL A 261 41.93 -57.72 -0.34
CA VAL A 261 43.33 -57.77 0.10
C VAL A 261 44.17 -58.45 -0.98
N ALA A 262 45.39 -57.94 -1.19
CA ALA A 262 46.42 -58.62 -1.96
C ALA A 262 47.75 -58.62 -1.19
N VAL A 263 48.39 -59.79 -1.10
CA VAL A 263 49.77 -59.91 -0.61
C VAL A 263 50.72 -59.59 -1.78
N VAL A 264 51.83 -58.90 -1.53
CA VAL A 264 52.78 -58.49 -2.58
C VAL A 264 54.22 -58.70 -2.13
N HIS A 265 54.99 -59.43 -2.94
CA HIS A 265 56.42 -59.61 -2.72
C HIS A 265 57.19 -58.41 -3.31
N ALA A 266 57.90 -57.67 -2.45
CA ALA A 266 58.56 -56.43 -2.84
C ALA A 266 60.00 -56.69 -3.32
N SER A 267 60.39 -56.07 -4.44
CA SER A 267 61.79 -55.85 -4.82
C SER A 267 62.16 -54.41 -4.52
N ASP A 268 63.35 -54.19 -3.94
CA ASP A 268 63.92 -52.90 -3.48
C ASP A 268 63.23 -51.61 -3.94
N ASP A 269 62.44 -51.00 -3.06
CA ASP A 269 62.20 -49.55 -3.08
C ASP A 269 62.28 -49.01 -1.64
N GLN A 270 63.45 -48.46 -1.29
CA GLN A 270 63.72 -47.95 0.06
C GLN A 270 63.37 -46.46 0.15
N ASN A 271 62.11 -46.12 0.46
CA ASN A 271 61.76 -44.87 1.18
C ASN A 271 60.28 -44.83 1.62
N ALA A 272 59.99 -45.33 2.82
CA ALA A 272 58.71 -45.12 3.51
C ALA A 272 58.91 -44.97 5.03
N ALA A 273 59.61 -43.91 5.45
CA ALA A 273 59.70 -43.54 6.86
C ALA A 273 58.37 -42.89 7.31
N LEU A 274 57.41 -43.70 7.76
CA LEU A 274 56.19 -43.18 8.37
C LEU A 274 56.50 -42.58 9.74
N VAL A 275 56.30 -41.27 9.83
CA VAL A 275 56.45 -40.47 11.06
C VAL A 275 55.22 -40.69 11.94
N ASP A 276 55.48 -40.82 13.24
CA ASP A 276 54.48 -41.04 14.28
C ASP A 276 53.73 -39.74 14.67
N PRO A 277 52.39 -39.74 14.70
CA PRO A 277 51.59 -38.75 15.40
C PRO A 277 50.61 -39.43 16.38
N LEU A 278 51.11 -40.28 17.27
CA LEU A 278 50.39 -40.74 18.46
C LEU A 278 49.83 -39.53 19.24
N VAL A 279 48.52 -39.36 19.18
CA VAL A 279 47.74 -38.67 20.21
C VAL A 279 47.88 -39.48 21.50
N ASP A 280 48.01 -38.81 22.65
CA ASP A 280 48.34 -39.42 23.94
C ASP A 280 47.58 -40.73 24.19
N CYS A 281 48.35 -41.83 24.32
CA CYS A 281 47.85 -43.20 24.32
C CYS A 281 46.78 -43.47 25.39
N GLU A 282 46.79 -42.72 26.49
CA GLU A 282 45.84 -42.89 27.58
C GLU A 282 44.48 -42.27 27.25
N ILE A 283 44.44 -41.02 26.79
CA ILE A 283 43.18 -40.34 26.41
C ILE A 283 42.49 -41.09 25.26
N ALA A 284 43.27 -41.56 24.28
CA ALA A 284 42.76 -42.33 23.15
C ALA A 284 42.20 -43.72 23.57
N ARG A 285 42.80 -44.36 24.58
CA ARG A 285 42.35 -45.65 25.13
C ARG A 285 41.10 -45.48 26.00
N ASP A 286 41.08 -44.45 26.84
CA ASP A 286 39.97 -44.20 27.76
C ASP A 286 38.70 -43.78 26.97
N ALA A 287 38.86 -43.09 25.83
CA ALA A 287 37.79 -42.83 24.87
C ALA A 287 37.29 -44.11 24.17
N ASP A 288 38.20 -44.97 23.71
CA ASP A 288 37.85 -46.29 23.14
C ASP A 288 37.06 -47.17 24.15
N ALA A 289 37.39 -47.10 25.45
CA ALA A 289 36.66 -47.79 26.51
C ALA A 289 35.22 -47.24 26.69
N GLY A 290 35.05 -45.92 26.70
CA GLY A 290 33.73 -45.28 26.71
C GLY A 290 32.87 -45.67 25.51
N HIS A 291 33.45 -45.71 24.31
CA HIS A 291 32.75 -46.19 23.11
C HIS A 291 32.33 -47.65 23.21
N ALA A 292 33.17 -48.54 23.75
CA ALA A 292 32.82 -49.94 23.94
C ALA A 292 31.68 -50.14 24.95
N ARG A 293 31.67 -49.38 26.05
CA ARG A 293 30.59 -49.39 27.05
C ARG A 293 29.28 -48.84 26.49
N PHE A 294 29.34 -47.72 25.77
CA PHE A 294 28.17 -47.14 25.11
C PHE A 294 27.53 -48.12 24.09
N ALA A 295 28.37 -48.84 23.34
CA ALA A 295 27.91 -49.90 22.45
C ALA A 295 27.30 -51.10 23.21
N SER A 296 27.74 -51.42 24.43
CA SER A 296 27.09 -52.45 25.26
C SER A 296 25.69 -52.00 25.70
N TYR A 297 25.56 -50.77 26.20
CA TYR A 297 24.27 -50.19 26.59
C TYR A 297 23.27 -50.23 25.42
N MET A 298 23.63 -49.68 24.25
CA MET A 298 22.74 -49.62 23.09
C MET A 298 22.36 -50.98 22.48
N ASN A 299 22.96 -52.09 22.94
CA ASN A 299 22.60 -53.45 22.50
C ASN A 299 21.90 -54.28 23.60
N ASN A 300 21.98 -53.87 24.88
CA ASN A 300 21.53 -54.65 26.03
C ASN A 300 20.57 -53.88 26.97
N GLU A 301 20.31 -52.59 26.72
CA GLU A 301 19.49 -51.69 27.56
C GLU A 301 19.94 -51.68 29.04
N ASN A 302 21.25 -51.88 29.26
CA ASN A 302 21.86 -51.99 30.57
C ASN A 302 22.35 -50.62 31.07
N VAL A 303 21.58 -49.99 31.95
CA VAL A 303 21.91 -48.69 32.57
C VAL A 303 23.29 -48.68 33.25
N SER A 304 23.82 -49.82 33.70
CA SER A 304 25.19 -49.90 34.23
C SER A 304 26.26 -49.66 33.17
N ASP A 305 26.05 -50.13 31.93
CA ASP A 305 26.97 -49.85 30.81
C ASP A 305 26.86 -48.40 30.32
N LEU A 306 25.68 -47.75 30.47
CA LEU A 306 25.52 -46.31 30.20
C LEU A 306 26.32 -45.47 31.20
N ASN A 307 26.21 -45.77 32.49
CA ASN A 307 26.97 -45.08 33.54
C ASN A 307 28.49 -45.27 33.35
N ASP A 308 28.95 -46.51 33.13
CA ASP A 308 30.36 -46.79 32.81
C ASP A 308 30.84 -45.98 31.57
N ALA A 309 29.99 -45.84 30.53
CA ALA A 309 30.32 -45.05 29.34
C ALA A 309 30.41 -43.55 29.63
N MET A 310 29.46 -43.01 30.39
CA MET A 310 29.44 -41.60 30.80
C MET A 310 30.64 -41.26 31.69
N ASP A 311 31.00 -42.12 32.65
CA ASP A 311 32.21 -41.95 33.48
C ASP A 311 33.49 -41.95 32.63
N HIS A 312 33.61 -42.87 31.66
CA HIS A 312 34.75 -42.89 30.74
C HIS A 312 34.82 -41.62 29.85
N PHE A 313 33.71 -41.16 29.27
CA PHE A 313 33.70 -39.93 28.48
C PHE A 313 33.93 -38.67 29.33
N GLN A 314 33.45 -38.64 30.58
CA GLN A 314 33.69 -37.55 31.52
C GLN A 314 35.16 -37.51 31.98
N LEU A 315 35.79 -38.68 32.18
CA LEU A 315 37.24 -38.78 32.45
C LEU A 315 38.05 -38.19 31.29
N VAL A 316 37.73 -38.57 30.05
CA VAL A 316 38.36 -38.04 28.83
C VAL A 316 38.14 -36.52 28.66
N LEU A 317 36.94 -36.03 28.99
CA LEU A 317 36.64 -34.59 28.99
C LEU A 317 37.44 -33.82 30.06
N ASN A 318 37.69 -34.45 31.22
CA ASN A 318 38.53 -33.89 32.28
C ASN A 318 40.02 -33.85 31.88
N GLN A 319 40.48 -34.84 31.09
CA GLN A 319 41.82 -34.87 30.48
C GLN A 319 41.99 -33.83 29.36
N CYS A 320 40.90 -33.31 28.77
CA CYS A 320 40.90 -32.34 27.67
C CYS A 320 40.53 -30.91 28.12
N PRO A 321 41.46 -30.10 28.68
CA PRO A 321 41.18 -28.75 29.19
C PRO A 321 40.73 -27.76 28.09
N VAL A 322 40.22 -26.60 28.48
CA VAL A 322 39.78 -25.54 27.55
C VAL A 322 40.95 -25.11 26.66
N GLY A 323 40.79 -25.29 25.34
CA GLY A 323 41.84 -25.08 24.33
C GLY A 323 42.55 -26.36 23.85
N HIS A 324 42.28 -27.53 24.45
CA HIS A 324 42.75 -28.81 23.92
C HIS A 324 42.03 -29.16 22.60
N PRO A 325 42.72 -29.58 21.53
CA PRO A 325 42.13 -29.79 20.20
C PRO A 325 40.97 -30.80 20.22
N ASP A 326 41.07 -31.85 21.03
CA ASP A 326 40.07 -32.92 21.07
C ASP A 326 38.89 -32.62 22.00
N ARG A 327 38.87 -31.47 22.70
CA ARG A 327 37.83 -31.14 23.69
C ARG A 327 36.42 -31.12 23.08
N ALA A 328 36.27 -30.59 21.86
CA ALA A 328 34.99 -30.57 21.15
C ALA A 328 34.45 -32.00 20.90
N THR A 329 35.36 -32.94 20.65
CA THR A 329 35.03 -34.36 20.45
C THR A 329 34.71 -35.07 21.77
N ALA A 330 35.45 -34.79 22.84
CA ALA A 330 35.12 -35.29 24.18
C ALA A 330 33.73 -34.84 24.65
N LEU A 331 33.39 -33.55 24.46
CA LEU A 331 32.05 -33.00 24.71
C LEU A 331 30.97 -33.71 23.86
N THR A 332 31.22 -33.87 22.55
CA THR A 332 30.30 -34.55 21.62
C THR A 332 30.02 -35.99 22.06
N ASN A 333 31.03 -36.72 22.52
CA ASN A 333 30.90 -38.12 22.93
C ASN A 333 30.09 -38.28 24.23
N LEU A 334 30.35 -37.45 25.24
CA LEU A 334 29.56 -37.43 26.47
C LEU A 334 28.10 -37.03 26.20
N ALA A 335 27.87 -36.00 25.37
CA ALA A 335 26.54 -35.53 25.01
C ALA A 335 25.70 -36.61 24.30
N TRP A 336 26.29 -37.38 23.38
CA TRP A 336 25.59 -38.51 22.74
C TRP A 336 25.22 -39.64 23.70
N ALA A 337 26.01 -39.88 24.76
CA ALA A 337 25.64 -40.84 25.80
C ALA A 337 24.43 -40.35 26.59
N CYS A 338 24.45 -39.09 27.06
CA CYS A 338 23.35 -38.49 27.80
C CYS A 338 22.06 -38.43 26.96
N LEU A 339 22.16 -38.10 25.66
CA LEU A 339 21.02 -38.05 24.74
C LEU A 339 20.33 -39.41 24.58
N GLN A 340 21.09 -40.50 24.40
CA GLN A 340 20.49 -41.85 24.29
C GLN A 340 19.95 -42.37 25.62
N GLY A 341 20.53 -41.97 26.76
CA GLY A 341 19.93 -42.16 28.08
C GLY A 341 18.57 -41.45 28.19
N TYR A 342 18.49 -40.19 27.74
CA TYR A 342 17.25 -39.43 27.76
C TYR A 342 16.18 -40.01 26.83
N ILE A 343 16.54 -40.45 25.62
CA ILE A 343 15.60 -41.07 24.68
C ILE A 343 14.96 -42.33 25.29
N GLN A 344 15.75 -43.19 25.95
CA GLN A 344 15.27 -44.43 26.58
C GLN A 344 14.62 -44.21 27.97
N ASN A 345 14.72 -42.98 28.52
CA ASN A 345 14.22 -42.53 29.84
C ASN A 345 15.07 -42.98 31.05
N ASP A 346 16.33 -43.37 30.83
CA ASP A 346 17.31 -43.68 31.90
C ASP A 346 18.04 -42.44 32.43
N VAL A 347 17.93 -41.29 31.74
CA VAL A 347 18.50 -39.99 32.14
C VAL A 347 17.41 -38.92 32.03
N GLU A 348 17.25 -38.07 33.05
CA GLU A 348 16.24 -36.99 33.07
C GLU A 348 16.77 -35.65 32.51
N ASP A 349 18.08 -35.40 32.56
CA ASP A 349 18.68 -34.10 32.24
C ASP A 349 19.10 -33.95 30.76
N ILE A 350 18.14 -33.48 29.96
CA ILE A 350 18.36 -33.04 28.57
C ILE A 350 19.02 -31.65 28.47
N ASP A 351 18.96 -30.81 29.50
CA ASP A 351 19.51 -29.44 29.44
C ASP A 351 21.04 -29.44 29.51
N THR A 352 21.63 -30.25 30.39
CA THR A 352 23.07 -30.55 30.38
C THR A 352 23.49 -31.14 29.04
N THR A 353 22.69 -32.05 28.49
CA THR A 353 22.94 -32.65 27.16
C THR A 353 22.98 -31.59 26.05
N THR A 354 21.99 -30.68 26.01
CA THR A 354 21.97 -29.58 25.02
C THR A 354 23.14 -28.61 25.24
N SER A 355 23.53 -28.33 26.49
CA SER A 355 24.68 -27.49 26.81
C SER A 355 26.00 -28.08 26.31
N LEU A 356 26.23 -29.39 26.47
CA LEU A 356 27.42 -30.07 25.98
C LEU A 356 27.53 -30.02 24.44
N PHE A 357 26.40 -30.12 23.72
CA PHE A 357 26.39 -29.93 22.26
C PHE A 357 26.65 -28.47 21.84
N ARG A 358 26.10 -27.47 22.56
CA ARG A 358 26.42 -26.06 22.30
C ARG A 358 27.90 -25.74 22.54
N ASP A 359 28.50 -26.26 23.61
CA ASP A 359 29.94 -26.12 23.89
C ASP A 359 30.80 -26.79 22.80
N ALA A 360 30.38 -27.97 22.31
CA ALA A 360 31.08 -28.66 21.21
C ALA A 360 30.99 -27.88 19.88
N LEU A 361 29.84 -27.28 19.57
CA LEU A 361 29.62 -26.43 18.41
C LEU A 361 30.42 -25.13 18.49
N ALA A 362 30.46 -24.47 19.65
CA ALA A 362 31.23 -23.25 19.87
C ALA A 362 32.75 -23.41 19.65
N LEU A 363 33.28 -24.63 19.86
CA LEU A 363 34.68 -24.98 19.58
C LEU A 363 34.94 -25.36 18.10
N ARG A 364 33.90 -25.49 17.27
CA ARG A 364 33.97 -25.91 15.86
C ARG A 364 33.34 -24.81 14.96
N PRO A 365 34.09 -23.76 14.58
CA PRO A 365 33.56 -22.65 13.77
C PRO A 365 33.18 -23.10 12.35
N GLN A 366 32.45 -22.26 11.60
CA GLN A 366 31.80 -22.59 10.31
C GLN A 366 32.72 -23.22 9.23
N HIS A 367 34.04 -22.98 9.27
CA HIS A 367 35.02 -23.58 8.35
C HIS A 367 35.64 -24.90 8.84
N HIS A 368 35.25 -25.40 10.02
CA HIS A 368 35.71 -26.65 10.59
C HIS A 368 34.98 -27.84 9.95
N PRO A 369 35.66 -28.94 9.57
CA PRO A 369 35.02 -30.06 8.86
C PRO A 369 33.86 -30.69 9.64
N ASP A 370 33.95 -30.74 10.98
CA ASP A 370 32.89 -31.27 11.86
C ASP A 370 31.78 -30.26 12.23
N HIS A 371 31.79 -29.05 11.68
CA HIS A 371 30.77 -28.04 12.00
C HIS A 371 29.35 -28.48 11.56
N PRO A 372 29.11 -29.01 10.34
CA PRO A 372 27.78 -29.50 9.94
C PRO A 372 27.26 -30.63 10.84
N LEU A 373 28.12 -31.57 11.25
CA LEU A 373 27.72 -32.61 12.20
C LEU A 373 27.38 -32.02 13.58
N SER A 374 28.07 -30.96 14.00
CA SER A 374 27.82 -30.32 15.30
C SER A 374 26.52 -29.53 15.32
N LEU A 375 26.14 -28.89 14.20
CA LEU A 375 24.81 -28.32 13.99
C LEU A 375 23.74 -29.43 14.09
N TYR A 376 23.93 -30.53 13.35
CA TYR A 376 22.98 -31.65 13.32
C TYR A 376 22.77 -32.29 14.71
N ASN A 377 23.85 -32.56 15.45
CA ASN A 377 23.77 -33.14 16.78
C ASN A 377 23.00 -32.24 17.76
N LEU A 378 23.13 -30.91 17.62
CA LEU A 378 22.36 -29.95 18.42
C LEU A 378 20.88 -29.92 18.00
N THR A 379 20.56 -30.00 16.70
CA THR A 379 19.16 -30.10 16.23
C THR A 379 18.46 -31.36 16.75
N GLU A 380 19.13 -32.51 16.78
CA GLU A 380 18.57 -33.74 17.33
C GLU A 380 18.25 -33.59 18.83
N ALA A 381 19.17 -33.02 19.62
CA ALA A 381 18.94 -32.80 21.04
C ALA A 381 17.78 -31.82 21.32
N LEU A 382 17.63 -30.78 20.48
CA LEU A 382 16.53 -29.81 20.57
C LEU A 382 15.19 -30.42 20.14
N ASN A 383 15.16 -31.23 19.08
CA ASN A 383 13.96 -31.98 18.65
C ASN A 383 13.48 -32.90 19.78
N TRP A 384 14.36 -33.70 20.38
CA TRP A 384 14.02 -34.59 21.49
C TRP A 384 13.64 -33.85 22.79
N ARG A 385 14.19 -32.66 23.02
CA ARG A 385 13.75 -31.79 24.13
C ARG A 385 12.33 -31.27 23.87
N HIS A 386 12.04 -30.82 22.66
CA HIS A 386 10.69 -30.39 22.26
C HIS A 386 9.66 -31.52 22.39
N ASP A 387 9.97 -32.73 21.89
CA ASP A 387 9.04 -33.86 21.84
C ASP A 387 8.44 -34.20 23.21
N LYS A 388 9.25 -34.13 24.28
CA LYS A 388 8.80 -34.38 25.66
C LYS A 388 8.30 -33.14 26.40
N ASN A 389 8.84 -31.94 26.11
CA ASN A 389 8.62 -30.75 26.93
C ASN A 389 7.73 -29.66 26.27
N GLY A 390 7.37 -29.80 24.99
CA GLY A 390 6.52 -28.85 24.26
C GLY A 390 7.14 -27.45 24.03
N THR A 391 8.46 -27.34 24.15
CA THR A 391 9.23 -26.09 24.16
C THR A 391 9.31 -25.44 22.78
N ALA A 392 8.49 -24.42 22.52
CA ALA A 392 8.44 -23.74 21.22
C ALA A 392 9.76 -23.09 20.78
N GLY A 393 10.59 -22.64 21.74
CA GLY A 393 11.92 -22.07 21.47
C GLY A 393 12.90 -23.09 20.89
N ASP A 394 12.74 -24.38 21.19
CA ASP A 394 13.65 -25.43 20.71
C ASP A 394 13.43 -25.72 19.23
N ILE A 395 12.17 -25.70 18.79
CA ILE A 395 11.78 -25.75 17.38
C ILE A 395 12.24 -24.50 16.63
N HIS A 396 12.27 -23.33 17.29
CA HIS A 396 12.82 -22.11 16.70
C HIS A 396 14.33 -22.22 16.47
N GLU A 397 15.09 -22.63 17.50
CA GLU A 397 16.54 -22.84 17.42
C GLU A 397 16.88 -23.95 16.40
N ALA A 398 16.13 -25.06 16.41
CA ALA A 398 16.32 -26.15 15.46
C ALA A 398 16.06 -25.73 14.00
N ALA A 399 15.03 -24.92 13.73
CA ALA A 399 14.75 -24.42 12.38
C ALA A 399 15.89 -23.53 11.84
N GLN A 400 16.46 -22.65 12.68
CA GLN A 400 17.61 -21.84 12.31
C GLN A 400 18.86 -22.71 12.03
N LEU A 401 19.14 -23.67 12.90
CA LEU A 401 20.28 -24.58 12.75
C LEU A 401 20.14 -25.47 11.50
N TYR A 402 18.94 -25.96 11.17
CA TYR A 402 18.72 -26.70 9.91
C TYR A 402 18.87 -25.81 8.67
N HIS A 403 18.49 -24.54 8.76
CA HIS A 403 18.68 -23.58 7.67
C HIS A 403 20.17 -23.24 7.44
N GLU A 404 21.02 -23.25 8.47
CA GLU A 404 22.48 -23.20 8.30
C GLU A 404 23.06 -24.55 7.83
N LEU A 405 22.53 -25.68 8.31
CA LEU A 405 23.02 -27.02 7.98
C LEU A 405 22.81 -27.42 6.52
N LEU A 406 21.60 -27.23 5.97
CA LEU A 406 21.27 -27.71 4.62
C LEU A 406 22.18 -27.12 3.51
N PRO A 407 22.57 -25.83 3.51
CA PRO A 407 23.53 -25.30 2.54
C PRO A 407 24.95 -25.90 2.67
N LEU A 408 25.34 -26.37 3.85
CA LEU A 408 26.70 -26.89 4.12
C LEU A 408 26.87 -28.37 3.76
N CYS A 409 25.80 -29.15 3.72
CA CYS A 409 25.83 -30.59 3.41
C CYS A 409 25.76 -30.86 1.89
N PRO A 410 26.81 -31.41 1.24
CA PRO A 410 26.78 -31.65 -0.21
C PRO A 410 25.73 -32.67 -0.66
N GLU A 411 25.25 -32.56 -1.90
CA GLU A 411 24.31 -33.51 -2.48
C GLU A 411 24.91 -34.93 -2.57
N GLY A 412 24.08 -35.95 -2.34
CA GLY A 412 24.52 -37.35 -2.30
C GLY A 412 25.24 -37.80 -1.02
N THR A 413 25.43 -36.91 -0.04
CA THR A 413 26.01 -37.28 1.27
C THR A 413 24.96 -37.85 2.22
N TYR A 414 25.38 -38.83 3.06
CA TYR A 414 24.51 -39.44 4.06
C TYR A 414 23.91 -38.41 5.04
N LEU A 415 24.72 -37.44 5.51
CA LEU A 415 24.26 -36.37 6.39
C LEU A 415 23.18 -35.47 5.76
N ARG A 416 23.25 -35.21 4.44
CA ARG A 416 22.16 -34.50 3.74
C ARG A 416 20.89 -35.34 3.67
N SER A 417 21.02 -36.65 3.43
CA SER A 417 19.87 -37.55 3.30
C SER A 417 19.05 -37.71 4.58
N ILE A 418 19.69 -37.63 5.75
CA ILE A 418 18.99 -37.68 7.05
C ILE A 418 18.48 -36.30 7.47
N ALA A 419 19.26 -35.23 7.27
CA ALA A 419 18.84 -33.87 7.62
C ALA A 419 17.63 -33.40 6.79
N ALA A 420 17.55 -33.79 5.51
CA ALA A 420 16.39 -33.54 4.65
C ALA A 420 15.32 -34.65 4.69
N GLY A 421 15.41 -35.59 5.64
CA GLY A 421 14.46 -36.69 5.82
C GLY A 421 13.35 -36.40 6.82
N GLU A 422 12.42 -37.36 6.98
CA GLU A 422 11.21 -37.21 7.81
C GLU A 422 11.51 -36.87 9.28
N ASN A 423 12.61 -37.41 9.83
CA ASN A 423 13.02 -37.17 11.22
C ASN A 423 13.83 -35.87 11.41
N GLY A 424 14.26 -35.21 10.33
CA GLY A 424 15.08 -34.00 10.37
C GLY A 424 14.27 -32.74 10.16
N VAL A 425 14.52 -32.08 9.03
CA VAL A 425 13.83 -30.84 8.61
C VAL A 425 12.30 -31.01 8.59
N ASP A 426 11.78 -32.17 8.19
CA ASP A 426 10.33 -32.39 8.11
C ASP A 426 9.66 -32.41 9.50
N TYR A 427 10.31 -32.98 10.53
CA TYR A 427 9.85 -32.92 11.92
C TYR A 427 9.73 -31.45 12.38
N VAL A 428 10.73 -30.62 12.09
CA VAL A 428 10.74 -29.21 12.46
C VAL A 428 9.71 -28.40 11.69
N ILE A 429 9.50 -28.67 10.40
CA ILE A 429 8.41 -28.07 9.60
C ILE A 429 7.04 -28.44 10.18
N VAL A 430 6.81 -29.70 10.58
CA VAL A 430 5.55 -30.13 11.22
C VAL A 430 5.36 -29.46 12.58
N GLY A 431 6.40 -29.41 13.41
CA GLY A 431 6.39 -28.71 14.71
C GLY A 431 6.03 -27.23 14.56
N CYS A 432 6.70 -26.51 13.64
CA CYS A 432 6.41 -25.10 13.35
C CYS A 432 4.96 -24.88 12.85
N ASN A 433 4.45 -25.80 12.03
CA ASN A 433 3.06 -25.80 11.54
C ASN A 433 2.04 -26.32 12.58
N GLY A 434 2.48 -26.66 13.80
CA GLY A 434 1.66 -26.93 14.97
C GLY A 434 1.72 -25.83 16.04
N LEU A 435 2.65 -24.87 15.94
CA LEU A 435 2.74 -23.75 16.88
C LEU A 435 1.56 -22.76 16.70
N PRO A 436 1.00 -22.20 17.80
CA PRO A 436 -0.09 -21.23 17.73
C PRO A 436 0.21 -20.06 16.78
N THR A 437 -0.81 -19.64 16.03
CA THR A 437 -0.72 -18.52 15.08
C THR A 437 -0.52 -17.20 15.80
N ASP A 438 0.75 -16.86 16.05
CA ASP A 438 1.15 -15.64 16.73
C ASP A 438 1.52 -14.54 15.72
N ALA A 439 1.17 -13.31 16.06
CA ALA A 439 1.44 -12.12 15.25
C ALA A 439 2.86 -11.54 15.47
N SER A 440 3.73 -12.22 16.23
CA SER A 440 5.05 -11.69 16.56
C SER A 440 5.97 -11.74 15.35
N ASP A 441 6.88 -10.77 15.24
CA ASP A 441 7.89 -10.79 14.17
C ASP A 441 8.83 -12.01 14.31
N GLU A 442 8.95 -12.61 15.50
CA GLU A 442 9.73 -13.83 15.77
C GLU A 442 9.03 -15.09 15.24
N GLY A 443 7.72 -15.24 15.48
CA GLY A 443 6.91 -16.34 14.94
C GLY A 443 6.63 -16.22 13.44
N ILE A 444 6.59 -15.01 12.89
CA ILE A 444 6.56 -14.77 11.44
C ILE A 444 7.94 -15.03 10.81
N HIS A 445 9.05 -14.67 11.49
CA HIS A 445 10.40 -15.00 11.03
C HIS A 445 10.62 -16.51 10.98
N LEU A 446 10.23 -17.24 12.03
CA LEU A 446 10.30 -18.70 12.07
C LEU A 446 9.58 -19.33 10.87
N ARG A 447 8.32 -18.94 10.63
CA ARG A 447 7.52 -19.47 9.50
C ARG A 447 8.10 -19.11 8.12
N ARG A 448 8.95 -18.07 8.01
CA ARG A 448 9.73 -17.77 6.79
C ARG A 448 10.94 -18.70 6.63
N VAL A 449 11.73 -18.92 7.69
CA VAL A 449 12.85 -19.88 7.67
C VAL A 449 12.35 -21.28 7.30
N VAL A 450 11.20 -21.69 7.85
CA VAL A 450 10.53 -22.97 7.55
C VAL A 450 10.03 -23.04 6.09
N LEU A 451 9.66 -21.91 5.48
CA LEU A 451 9.30 -21.83 4.07
C LEU A 451 10.53 -21.90 3.14
N GLU A 452 11.68 -21.38 3.59
CA GLU A 452 12.97 -21.48 2.90
C GLU A 452 13.52 -22.92 2.96
N LEU A 453 13.25 -23.65 4.05
CA LEU A 453 13.47 -25.10 4.17
C LEU A 453 12.54 -25.96 3.26
N CYS A 454 11.45 -25.40 2.73
CA CYS A 454 10.49 -26.09 1.86
C CYS A 454 10.67 -25.75 0.37
N PRO A 455 11.56 -26.40 -0.40
CA PRO A 455 11.76 -26.10 -1.82
C PRO A 455 10.50 -26.31 -2.69
N LEU A 456 10.51 -25.78 -3.91
CA LEU A 456 9.40 -25.97 -4.86
C LEU A 456 9.19 -27.47 -5.15
N GLY A 457 7.97 -27.96 -4.90
CA GLY A 457 7.62 -29.38 -4.96
C GLY A 457 7.68 -30.12 -3.62
N HIS A 458 8.10 -29.47 -2.53
CA HIS A 458 8.14 -30.07 -1.20
C HIS A 458 6.73 -30.30 -0.62
N ARG A 459 6.48 -31.49 -0.03
CA ARG A 459 5.14 -31.93 0.39
C ARG A 459 4.46 -31.01 1.40
N LEU A 460 5.24 -30.36 2.28
CA LEU A 460 4.74 -29.45 3.31
C LEU A 460 4.69 -27.97 2.87
N ARG A 461 5.14 -27.62 1.65
CA ARG A 461 5.19 -26.22 1.19
C ARG A 461 3.80 -25.54 1.17
N PRO A 462 2.71 -26.14 0.67
CA PRO A 462 1.40 -25.48 0.64
C PRO A 462 0.88 -25.12 2.04
N ARG A 463 1.01 -26.06 2.99
CA ARG A 463 0.63 -25.84 4.40
C ARG A 463 1.49 -24.76 5.05
N THR A 464 2.79 -24.74 4.78
CA THR A 464 3.71 -23.73 5.33
C THR A 464 3.43 -22.33 4.76
N LEU A 465 3.05 -22.23 3.48
CA LEU A 465 2.57 -20.97 2.86
C LEU A 465 1.29 -20.46 3.53
N ASP A 466 0.33 -21.35 3.80
CA ASP A 466 -0.96 -21.03 4.44
C ASP A 466 -0.79 -20.63 5.93
N MET A 467 0.01 -21.38 6.70
CA MET A 467 0.33 -21.03 8.09
C MET A 467 1.14 -19.72 8.19
N LEU A 468 2.03 -19.46 7.23
CA LEU A 468 2.68 -18.15 7.14
C LEU A 468 1.65 -17.06 6.80
N ALA A 469 0.73 -17.30 5.85
CA ALA A 469 -0.34 -16.37 5.49
C ALA A 469 -1.25 -16.02 6.69
N HIS A 470 -1.60 -16.99 7.53
CA HIS A 470 -2.36 -16.75 8.77
C HIS A 470 -1.59 -15.97 9.84
N ALA A 471 -0.30 -16.26 10.07
CA ALA A 471 0.50 -15.49 11.04
C ALA A 471 0.71 -14.03 10.56
N VAL A 472 0.90 -13.88 9.25
CA VAL A 472 0.84 -12.62 8.50
C VAL A 472 -0.52 -11.95 8.77
N GLU A 473 -1.65 -12.59 8.51
CA GLU A 473 -2.98 -11.99 8.71
C GLU A 473 -3.28 -11.62 10.18
N ALA A 474 -2.90 -12.45 11.16
CA ALA A 474 -3.05 -12.14 12.58
C ALA A 474 -2.31 -10.85 13.01
N ARG A 475 -1.22 -10.48 12.32
CA ARG A 475 -0.52 -9.21 12.56
C ARG A 475 -1.22 -8.01 11.92
N PHE A 476 -2.04 -8.20 10.86
CA PHE A 476 -2.90 -7.15 10.32
C PHE A 476 -3.86 -6.63 11.39
N ASP A 477 -4.56 -7.54 12.08
CA ASP A 477 -5.57 -7.19 13.10
C ASP A 477 -5.01 -6.32 14.23
N GLN A 478 -3.71 -6.48 14.53
CA GLN A 478 -3.03 -5.74 15.59
C GLN A 478 -2.46 -4.38 15.13
N HIS A 479 -2.06 -4.22 13.86
CA HIS A 479 -1.26 -3.06 13.41
C HIS A 479 -1.92 -2.22 12.30
N GLY A 480 -2.70 -2.86 11.43
CA GLY A 480 -3.53 -2.22 10.41
C GLY A 480 -2.77 -1.64 9.20
N SER A 481 -1.65 -2.25 8.79
CA SER A 481 -1.10 -2.04 7.44
C SER A 481 -2.04 -2.64 6.38
N ILE A 482 -1.87 -2.36 5.09
CA ILE A 482 -2.80 -2.87 4.04
C ILE A 482 -2.13 -3.91 3.14
N ASP A 483 -0.90 -3.66 2.71
CA ASP A 483 0.04 -4.63 2.11
C ASP A 483 0.14 -5.93 2.91
N ASP A 484 -0.13 -5.84 4.22
CA ASP A 484 -0.31 -6.94 5.14
C ASP A 484 -1.19 -8.05 4.54
N LEU A 485 -2.35 -7.67 4.02
CA LEU A 485 -3.29 -8.57 3.36
C LEU A 485 -2.84 -8.95 1.94
N ASP A 486 -2.18 -8.05 1.21
CA ASP A 486 -1.61 -8.37 -0.11
C ASP A 486 -0.58 -9.50 -0.03
N THR A 487 0.19 -9.56 1.06
CA THR A 487 1.13 -10.66 1.33
C THR A 487 0.38 -11.96 1.66
N SER A 488 -0.68 -11.91 2.48
CA SER A 488 -1.52 -13.08 2.78
C SER A 488 -2.14 -13.66 1.50
N ILE A 489 -2.71 -12.79 0.66
CA ILE A 489 -3.30 -13.11 -0.64
C ILE A 489 -2.28 -13.71 -1.60
N GLN A 490 -1.04 -13.20 -1.63
CA GLN A 490 0.00 -13.73 -2.51
C GLN A 490 0.48 -15.13 -2.05
N LEU A 491 0.64 -15.35 -0.75
CA LEU A 491 0.98 -16.66 -0.17
C LEU A 491 -0.14 -17.69 -0.39
N GLY A 492 -1.39 -17.30 -0.14
CA GLY A 492 -2.57 -18.13 -0.40
C GLY A 492 -2.73 -18.47 -1.90
N ARG A 493 -2.43 -17.54 -2.81
CA ARG A 493 -2.38 -17.81 -4.26
C ARG A 493 -1.29 -18.81 -4.62
N GLU A 494 -0.10 -18.75 -3.99
CA GLU A 494 0.93 -19.77 -4.21
C GLU A 494 0.46 -21.15 -3.70
N ALA A 495 -0.09 -21.24 -2.48
CA ALA A 495 -0.62 -22.48 -1.92
C ALA A 495 -1.72 -23.12 -2.81
N VAL A 496 -2.71 -22.32 -3.23
CA VAL A 496 -3.79 -22.75 -4.14
C VAL A 496 -3.27 -23.15 -5.54
N SER A 497 -2.11 -22.64 -5.97
CA SER A 497 -1.47 -23.02 -7.24
C SER A 497 -0.73 -24.36 -7.17
N LEU A 498 -0.24 -24.74 -5.99
CA LEU A 498 0.51 -25.98 -5.76
C LEU A 498 -0.40 -27.20 -5.54
N CYS A 499 -1.64 -27.00 -5.10
CA CYS A 499 -2.60 -28.05 -4.79
C CYS A 499 -3.64 -28.23 -5.92
N PRO A 500 -3.48 -29.16 -6.89
CA PRO A 500 -4.43 -29.34 -7.99
C PRO A 500 -5.79 -29.90 -7.54
N GLU A 501 -6.77 -29.92 -8.44
CA GLU A 501 -8.09 -30.52 -8.18
C GLU A 501 -7.96 -31.99 -7.72
N GLY A 502 -8.57 -32.31 -6.58
CA GLY A 502 -8.43 -33.62 -5.92
C GLY A 502 -7.37 -33.68 -4.81
N HIS A 503 -6.58 -32.62 -4.59
CA HIS A 503 -5.75 -32.49 -3.39
C HIS A 503 -6.62 -32.33 -2.14
N ALA A 504 -6.28 -33.03 -1.05
CA ALA A 504 -7.11 -33.15 0.16
C ALA A 504 -7.52 -31.79 0.75
N ASP A 505 -6.55 -30.95 1.13
CA ASP A 505 -6.79 -29.67 1.82
C ASP A 505 -7.07 -28.48 0.88
N ARG A 506 -7.46 -28.74 -0.38
CA ARG A 506 -7.64 -27.66 -1.38
C ARG A 506 -8.78 -26.71 -1.03
N GLU A 507 -9.80 -27.19 -0.33
CA GLU A 507 -10.93 -26.39 0.13
C GLU A 507 -10.53 -25.43 1.27
N ALA A 508 -9.59 -25.82 2.12
CA ALA A 508 -9.01 -24.98 3.16
C ALA A 508 -8.23 -23.81 2.53
N TYR A 509 -7.27 -24.09 1.66
CA TYR A 509 -6.47 -23.03 0.99
C TYR A 509 -7.34 -22.09 0.15
N LEU A 510 -8.39 -22.60 -0.52
CA LEU A 510 -9.36 -21.77 -1.25
C LEU A 510 -10.18 -20.87 -0.30
N ASN A 511 -10.62 -21.37 0.85
CA ASN A 511 -11.33 -20.57 1.85
C ASN A 511 -10.45 -19.49 2.48
N ASN A 512 -9.19 -19.80 2.79
CA ASN A 512 -8.27 -18.89 3.46
C ASN A 512 -7.89 -17.73 2.54
N LEU A 513 -7.48 -18.03 1.28
CA LEU A 513 -7.25 -17.01 0.25
C LEU A 513 -8.47 -16.12 0.03
N ALA A 514 -9.67 -16.72 -0.03
CA ALA A 514 -10.91 -15.98 -0.20
C ALA A 514 -11.21 -15.06 1.00
N PHE A 515 -10.95 -15.51 2.23
CA PHE A 515 -11.11 -14.69 3.43
C PHE A 515 -10.20 -13.45 3.39
N SER A 516 -8.90 -13.61 3.06
CA SER A 516 -7.96 -12.49 2.92
C SER A 516 -8.41 -11.47 1.85
N LEU A 517 -8.98 -11.94 0.73
CA LEU A 517 -9.55 -11.08 -0.33
C LEU A 517 -10.80 -10.32 0.14
N VAL A 518 -11.71 -10.96 0.90
CA VAL A 518 -12.83 -10.26 1.55
C VAL A 518 -12.31 -9.17 2.47
N PHE A 519 -11.27 -9.46 3.25
CA PHE A 519 -10.74 -8.56 4.26
C PHE A 519 -10.04 -7.34 3.60
N ARG A 520 -9.28 -7.55 2.52
CA ARG A 520 -8.71 -6.46 1.72
C ARG A 520 -9.81 -5.56 1.16
N SER A 521 -10.88 -6.14 0.63
CA SER A 521 -12.00 -5.37 0.07
C SER A 521 -12.78 -4.57 1.14
N GLN A 522 -12.83 -5.03 2.39
CA GLN A 522 -13.39 -4.23 3.49
C GLN A 522 -12.60 -2.94 3.72
N HIS A 523 -11.27 -2.99 3.63
CA HIS A 523 -10.37 -1.86 3.93
C HIS A 523 -10.06 -0.96 2.72
N GLN A 524 -9.67 -1.53 1.56
CA GLN A 524 -9.40 -0.77 0.33
C GLN A 524 -10.68 -0.41 -0.44
N GLY A 525 -11.75 -1.21 -0.31
CA GLY A 525 -12.99 -1.00 -1.03
C GLY A 525 -13.01 -1.46 -2.49
N ASN A 526 -11.97 -2.17 -2.96
CA ASN A 526 -11.89 -2.74 -4.30
C ASN A 526 -13.08 -3.69 -4.58
N PRO A 527 -13.93 -3.43 -5.59
CA PRO A 527 -15.12 -4.25 -5.85
C PRO A 527 -14.82 -5.59 -6.53
N ASP A 528 -13.62 -5.78 -7.11
CA ASP A 528 -13.28 -6.97 -7.89
C ASP A 528 -12.81 -8.12 -6.98
N ASP A 529 -12.04 -7.80 -5.93
CA ASP A 529 -11.62 -8.74 -4.88
C ASP A 529 -12.80 -9.46 -4.22
N LEU A 530 -13.95 -8.77 -4.09
CA LEU A 530 -15.17 -9.35 -3.54
C LEU A 530 -15.81 -10.39 -4.45
N ASP A 531 -15.70 -10.23 -5.78
CA ASP A 531 -16.22 -11.22 -6.73
C ASP A 531 -15.26 -12.42 -6.87
N GLU A 532 -13.94 -12.18 -6.81
CA GLU A 532 -12.92 -13.25 -6.73
C GLU A 532 -13.12 -14.09 -5.46
N ALA A 533 -13.23 -13.46 -4.28
CA ALA A 533 -13.45 -14.15 -3.02
C ALA A 533 -14.74 -14.97 -2.99
N ILE A 534 -15.85 -14.43 -3.53
CA ILE A 534 -17.11 -15.17 -3.60
C ILE A 534 -16.97 -16.41 -4.49
N SER A 535 -16.28 -16.30 -5.63
CA SER A 535 -16.04 -17.43 -6.53
C SER A 535 -15.15 -18.51 -5.90
N LEU A 536 -14.14 -18.11 -5.12
CA LEU A 536 -13.25 -19.02 -4.39
C LEU A 536 -13.97 -19.73 -3.23
N HIS A 537 -14.78 -19.02 -2.43
CA HIS A 537 -15.63 -19.64 -1.40
C HIS A 537 -16.70 -20.56 -2.01
N GLU A 538 -17.26 -20.24 -3.19
CA GLU A 538 -18.15 -21.15 -3.91
C GLU A 538 -17.42 -22.43 -4.33
N ALA A 539 -16.20 -22.32 -4.85
CA ALA A 539 -15.37 -23.48 -5.21
C ALA A 539 -15.03 -24.35 -3.98
N ALA A 540 -14.66 -23.74 -2.84
CA ALA A 540 -14.42 -24.47 -1.60
C ALA A 540 -15.68 -25.17 -1.07
N LEU A 541 -16.84 -24.49 -1.09
CA LEU A 541 -18.12 -25.08 -0.69
C LEU A 541 -18.58 -26.22 -1.62
N HIS A 542 -18.19 -26.20 -2.89
CA HIS A 542 -18.41 -27.31 -3.83
C HIS A 542 -17.55 -28.55 -3.51
N LEU A 543 -16.38 -28.39 -2.89
CA LEU A 543 -15.55 -29.49 -2.40
C LEU A 543 -16.07 -30.06 -1.05
N CYS A 544 -16.90 -29.31 -0.32
CA CYS A 544 -17.48 -29.71 0.98
C CYS A 544 -18.89 -30.33 0.85
N PRO A 545 -19.07 -31.65 0.65
CA PRO A 545 -20.38 -32.30 0.69
C PRO A 545 -21.09 -32.13 2.05
N ILE A 546 -22.38 -32.44 2.13
CA ILE A 546 -23.24 -32.17 3.32
C ILE A 546 -22.71 -32.76 4.63
N ALA A 547 -21.94 -33.86 4.57
CA ALA A 547 -21.31 -34.51 5.72
C ALA A 547 -19.83 -34.15 5.94
N HIS A 548 -19.31 -33.12 5.26
CA HIS A 548 -17.91 -32.68 5.40
C HIS A 548 -17.71 -31.82 6.65
N GLU A 549 -16.63 -32.08 7.38
CA GLU A 549 -16.35 -31.46 8.69
C GLU A 549 -16.30 -29.93 8.60
N PHE A 550 -15.58 -29.37 7.61
CA PHE A 550 -15.40 -27.92 7.43
C PHE A 550 -16.48 -27.24 6.54
N ARG A 551 -17.63 -27.89 6.33
CA ARG A 551 -18.72 -27.31 5.52
C ARG A 551 -19.30 -26.04 6.17
N ASP A 552 -19.46 -26.06 7.49
CA ASP A 552 -19.98 -24.96 8.30
C ASP A 552 -19.13 -23.67 8.18
N TYR A 553 -17.81 -23.82 8.11
CA TYR A 553 -16.83 -22.76 7.94
C TYR A 553 -16.94 -22.13 6.55
N SER A 554 -16.98 -22.98 5.51
CA SER A 554 -17.19 -22.56 4.11
C SER A 554 -18.51 -21.80 3.93
N LEU A 555 -19.60 -22.28 4.53
CA LEU A 555 -20.92 -21.61 4.52
C LEU A 555 -20.87 -20.24 5.21
N GLY A 556 -20.20 -20.15 6.37
CA GLY A 556 -20.06 -18.91 7.14
C GLY A 556 -19.28 -17.84 6.40
N ASN A 557 -18.14 -18.19 5.81
CA ASN A 557 -17.26 -17.23 5.14
C ASN A 557 -17.87 -16.74 3.81
N LEU A 558 -18.52 -17.61 3.04
CA LEU A 558 -19.33 -17.21 1.87
C LEU A 558 -20.45 -16.24 2.27
N GLY A 559 -21.10 -16.46 3.42
CA GLY A 559 -22.07 -15.54 4.00
C GLY A 559 -21.49 -14.15 4.30
N ALA A 560 -20.25 -14.09 4.83
CA ALA A 560 -19.56 -12.83 5.12
C ALA A 560 -19.21 -12.05 3.85
N ALA A 561 -18.66 -12.73 2.83
CA ALA A 561 -18.36 -12.15 1.53
C ALA A 561 -19.61 -11.52 0.89
N LEU A 562 -20.73 -12.23 0.89
CA LEU A 562 -22.01 -11.75 0.33
C LEU A 562 -22.59 -10.54 1.11
N VAL A 563 -22.48 -10.51 2.45
CA VAL A 563 -22.86 -9.32 3.25
C VAL A 563 -22.01 -8.10 2.88
N ASN A 564 -20.71 -8.29 2.63
CA ASN A 564 -19.81 -7.21 2.23
C ASN A 564 -20.11 -6.71 0.81
N ARG A 565 -20.37 -7.61 -0.16
CA ARG A 565 -20.82 -7.22 -1.51
C ARG A 565 -22.16 -6.49 -1.48
N TYR A 566 -23.10 -6.91 -0.64
CA TYR A 566 -24.35 -6.18 -0.42
C TYR A 566 -24.13 -4.76 0.08
N LYS A 567 -23.26 -4.55 1.08
CA LYS A 567 -22.96 -3.21 1.62
C LYS A 567 -22.39 -2.25 0.55
N LYS A 568 -21.70 -2.76 -0.47
CA LYS A 568 -21.14 -1.97 -1.58
C LYS A 568 -22.10 -1.80 -2.76
N ARG A 569 -22.82 -2.85 -3.18
CA ARG A 569 -23.63 -2.90 -4.43
C ARG A 569 -25.15 -2.88 -4.24
N GLY A 570 -25.66 -3.18 -3.04
CA GLY A 570 -27.08 -3.12 -2.70
C GLY A 570 -27.97 -4.27 -3.21
N ASP A 571 -27.41 -5.33 -3.80
CA ASP A 571 -28.21 -6.44 -4.36
C ASP A 571 -28.78 -7.35 -3.26
N ILE A 572 -30.09 -7.21 -3.00
CA ILE A 572 -30.82 -7.96 -1.97
C ILE A 572 -30.71 -9.49 -2.10
N ARG A 573 -30.34 -10.01 -3.29
CA ARG A 573 -30.10 -11.45 -3.51
C ARG A 573 -28.89 -11.94 -2.71
N ASP A 574 -27.82 -11.15 -2.64
CA ASP A 574 -26.61 -11.49 -1.87
C ASP A 574 -26.93 -11.60 -0.39
N MET A 575 -27.62 -10.60 0.17
CA MET A 575 -28.03 -10.57 1.58
C MET A 575 -28.99 -11.72 1.92
N THR A 576 -29.95 -12.02 1.03
CA THR A 576 -30.88 -13.14 1.21
C THR A 576 -30.15 -14.49 1.21
N ARG A 577 -29.18 -14.66 0.30
CA ARG A 577 -28.34 -15.86 0.25
C ARG A 577 -27.45 -15.99 1.49
N ALA A 578 -26.82 -14.90 1.94
CA ALA A 578 -25.98 -14.89 3.14
C ALA A 578 -26.75 -15.37 4.39
N ILE A 579 -27.97 -14.86 4.61
CA ILE A 579 -28.82 -15.26 5.74
C ILE A 579 -29.19 -16.75 5.68
N THR A 580 -29.44 -17.30 4.48
CA THR A 580 -29.65 -18.75 4.31
C THR A 580 -28.39 -19.56 4.65
N LEU A 581 -27.21 -19.15 4.15
CA LEU A 581 -25.94 -19.85 4.41
C LEU A 581 -25.56 -19.82 5.90
N TYR A 582 -25.73 -18.67 6.57
CA TYR A 582 -25.52 -18.56 8.02
C TYR A 582 -26.48 -19.42 8.83
N ARG A 583 -27.75 -19.53 8.42
CA ARG A 583 -28.71 -20.43 9.07
C ARG A 583 -28.34 -21.90 8.85
N GLU A 584 -27.85 -22.29 7.67
CA GLU A 584 -27.32 -23.63 7.41
C GLU A 584 -26.11 -23.92 8.32
N ALA A 585 -25.12 -23.02 8.37
CA ALA A 585 -23.97 -23.14 9.27
C ALA A 585 -24.37 -23.22 10.75
N LEU A 586 -25.41 -22.49 11.18
CA LEU A 586 -25.91 -22.51 12.55
C LEU A 586 -26.61 -23.83 12.93
N THR A 587 -27.11 -24.61 11.95
CA THR A 587 -27.61 -25.98 12.19
C THR A 587 -26.50 -27.00 12.38
N LEU A 588 -25.32 -26.76 11.77
CA LEU A 588 -24.13 -27.62 11.91
C LEU A 588 -23.35 -27.35 13.20
N ARG A 589 -23.52 -26.18 13.84
CA ARG A 589 -22.83 -25.75 15.08
C ARG A 589 -23.74 -25.87 16.31
N PRO A 590 -23.86 -27.04 16.98
CA PRO A 590 -24.73 -27.21 18.16
C PRO A 590 -24.28 -26.35 19.37
N PRO A 591 -25.13 -26.17 20.40
CA PRO A 591 -24.72 -25.50 21.64
C PRO A 591 -23.47 -26.15 22.25
N GLY A 592 -22.46 -25.33 22.59
CA GLY A 592 -21.14 -25.79 23.04
C GLY A 592 -20.08 -25.88 21.93
N HIS A 593 -20.45 -25.79 20.65
CA HIS A 593 -19.50 -25.70 19.54
C HIS A 593 -18.73 -24.37 19.57
N LEU A 594 -17.40 -24.41 19.53
CA LEU A 594 -16.50 -23.24 19.66
C LEU A 594 -16.94 -22.06 18.78
N CYS A 595 -17.01 -22.25 17.46
CA CYS A 595 -17.30 -21.17 16.51
C CYS A 595 -18.79 -20.74 16.43
N ARG A 596 -19.64 -21.13 17.39
CA ARG A 596 -21.09 -20.83 17.36
C ARG A 596 -21.39 -19.36 17.65
N ASP A 597 -20.66 -18.75 18.57
CA ASP A 597 -20.81 -17.33 18.95
C ASP A 597 -20.67 -16.39 17.72
N THR A 598 -19.77 -16.75 16.82
CA THR A 598 -19.35 -15.99 15.64
C THR A 598 -20.39 -16.13 14.53
N THR A 599 -20.98 -17.33 14.38
CA THR A 599 -22.14 -17.51 13.49
C THR A 599 -23.35 -16.70 13.98
N LEU A 600 -23.60 -16.67 15.30
CA LEU A 600 -24.66 -15.85 15.89
C LEU A 600 -24.42 -14.34 15.62
N HIS A 601 -23.20 -13.84 15.87
CA HIS A 601 -22.82 -12.45 15.57
C HIS A 601 -22.99 -12.12 14.08
N ASN A 602 -22.51 -12.99 13.19
CA ASN A 602 -22.50 -12.71 11.75
C ASN A 602 -23.89 -12.82 11.11
N LEU A 603 -24.74 -13.74 11.58
CA LEU A 603 -26.16 -13.79 11.21
C LEU A 603 -26.91 -12.54 11.71
N ALA A 604 -26.68 -12.13 12.96
CA ALA A 604 -27.25 -10.89 13.51
C ALA A 604 -26.81 -9.66 12.70
N LEU A 605 -25.54 -9.58 12.32
CA LEU A 605 -25.02 -8.49 11.49
C LEU A 605 -25.63 -8.48 10.09
N ALA A 606 -25.87 -9.65 9.50
CA ALA A 606 -26.58 -9.76 8.22
C ALA A 606 -28.02 -9.25 8.33
N LEU A 607 -28.78 -9.74 9.33
CA LEU A 607 -30.16 -9.34 9.58
C LEU A 607 -30.30 -7.83 9.89
N LYS A 608 -29.44 -7.28 10.76
CA LYS A 608 -29.37 -5.83 11.03
C LYS A 608 -29.04 -5.03 9.75
N THR A 609 -28.07 -5.49 8.96
CA THR A 609 -27.72 -4.85 7.67
C THR A 609 -28.87 -4.94 6.65
N ARG A 610 -29.69 -6.00 6.68
CA ARG A 610 -30.92 -6.11 5.88
C ARG A 610 -31.97 -5.11 6.37
N TYR A 611 -32.27 -5.10 7.66
CA TYR A 611 -33.18 -4.14 8.31
C TYR A 611 -32.84 -2.68 7.96
N ASP A 612 -31.57 -2.28 7.99
CA ASP A 612 -31.13 -0.91 7.66
C ASP A 612 -31.52 -0.46 6.24
N LYS A 613 -31.90 -1.40 5.36
CA LYS A 613 -32.36 -1.15 3.98
C LYS A 613 -33.80 -1.57 3.71
N SER A 614 -34.34 -2.57 4.42
CA SER A 614 -35.69 -3.12 4.23
C SER A 614 -36.72 -2.62 5.25
N GLN A 615 -36.26 -2.18 6.42
CA GLN A 615 -37.07 -1.79 7.60
C GLN A 615 -38.02 -2.90 8.10
N VAL A 616 -37.65 -4.17 7.90
CA VAL A 616 -38.38 -5.36 8.40
C VAL A 616 -38.05 -5.60 9.87
N SER A 617 -38.96 -5.23 10.78
CA SER A 617 -38.72 -5.25 12.23
C SER A 617 -38.46 -6.65 12.81
N GLU A 618 -38.93 -7.71 12.17
CA GLU A 618 -38.61 -9.10 12.53
C GLU A 618 -37.11 -9.39 12.45
N ASP A 619 -36.43 -8.89 11.40
CA ASP A 619 -34.97 -9.05 11.24
C ASP A 619 -34.20 -8.40 12.39
N LEU A 620 -34.67 -7.25 12.87
CA LEU A 620 -34.02 -6.51 13.95
C LEU A 620 -34.17 -7.21 15.30
N ASN A 621 -35.34 -7.77 15.59
CA ASN A 621 -35.56 -8.55 16.81
C ASN A 621 -34.74 -9.84 16.79
N GLU A 622 -34.73 -10.59 15.67
CA GLU A 622 -33.87 -11.78 15.52
C GLU A 622 -32.38 -11.41 15.69
N ALA A 623 -31.94 -10.28 15.12
CA ALA A 623 -30.56 -9.81 15.30
C ALA A 623 -30.21 -9.50 16.77
N ILE A 624 -31.10 -8.85 17.52
CA ILE A 624 -30.88 -8.52 18.94
C ILE A 624 -30.76 -9.79 19.80
N ASP A 625 -31.65 -10.76 19.59
CA ASP A 625 -31.61 -12.02 20.36
C ASP A 625 -30.39 -12.88 20.00
N LEU A 626 -29.99 -12.90 18.72
CA LEU A 626 -28.75 -13.56 18.28
C LEU A 626 -27.48 -12.88 18.84
N TYR A 627 -27.43 -11.55 18.90
CA TYR A 627 -26.33 -10.82 19.53
C TYR A 627 -26.24 -11.08 21.04
N ARG A 628 -27.38 -11.06 21.75
CA ARG A 628 -27.43 -11.45 23.18
C ARG A 628 -26.96 -12.89 23.37
N GLY A 629 -27.37 -13.82 22.50
CA GLY A 629 -26.89 -15.20 22.48
C GLY A 629 -25.37 -15.34 22.24
N SER A 630 -24.78 -14.47 21.41
CA SER A 630 -23.31 -14.40 21.21
C SER A 630 -22.60 -13.88 22.48
N LEU A 631 -23.13 -12.84 23.14
CA LEU A 631 -22.58 -12.30 24.39
C LEU A 631 -22.68 -13.25 25.60
N MET A 632 -23.61 -14.22 25.58
CA MET A 632 -23.71 -15.26 26.60
C MET A 632 -22.66 -16.36 26.45
N LEU A 633 -22.07 -16.53 25.26
CA LEU A 633 -20.99 -17.49 25.02
C LEU A 633 -19.60 -16.88 25.26
N ASN A 634 -19.46 -15.57 25.01
CA ASN A 634 -18.18 -14.87 25.12
C ASN A 634 -17.96 -14.25 26.51
N GLY A 635 -17.07 -14.87 27.29
CA GLY A 635 -16.64 -14.38 28.61
C GLY A 635 -16.03 -12.97 28.57
N LEU A 636 -15.87 -12.34 29.75
CA LEU A 636 -15.43 -10.94 29.88
C LEU A 636 -14.10 -10.67 29.17
N ASP A 637 -13.16 -11.62 29.24
CA ASP A 637 -11.80 -11.50 28.68
C ASP A 637 -11.71 -11.85 27.17
N HIS A 638 -12.83 -12.16 26.51
CA HIS A 638 -12.83 -12.53 25.09
C HIS A 638 -12.47 -11.32 24.21
N PRO A 639 -11.38 -11.34 23.42
CA PRO A 639 -10.85 -10.14 22.74
C PRO A 639 -11.89 -9.38 21.91
N GLU A 640 -12.68 -10.11 21.13
CA GLU A 640 -13.67 -9.54 20.20
C GLU A 640 -15.01 -9.20 20.85
N ARG A 641 -15.18 -9.39 22.17
CA ARG A 641 -16.43 -9.08 22.91
C ARG A 641 -16.89 -7.64 22.64
N HIS A 642 -15.93 -6.71 22.57
CA HIS A 642 -16.17 -5.30 22.29
C HIS A 642 -16.95 -5.06 20.98
N ARG A 643 -16.70 -5.84 19.91
CA ARG A 643 -17.44 -5.75 18.64
C ARG A 643 -18.90 -6.16 18.78
N THR A 644 -19.18 -7.21 19.56
CA THR A 644 -20.55 -7.67 19.80
C THR A 644 -21.33 -6.67 20.67
N LEU A 645 -20.70 -6.09 21.71
CA LEU A 645 -21.29 -5.01 22.51
C LEU A 645 -21.66 -3.80 21.64
N TYR A 646 -20.74 -3.33 20.78
CA TYR A 646 -20.97 -2.20 19.87
C TYR A 646 -22.04 -2.47 18.79
N ASN A 647 -22.18 -3.71 18.32
CA ASN A 647 -23.16 -4.06 17.30
C ASN A 647 -24.55 -4.32 17.89
N LEU A 648 -24.64 -4.92 19.09
CA LEU A 648 -25.89 -5.01 19.85
C LEU A 648 -26.43 -3.62 20.21
N SER A 649 -25.58 -2.74 20.76
CA SER A 649 -25.93 -1.34 21.04
C SER A 649 -26.52 -0.63 19.81
N SER A 650 -25.90 -0.79 18.63
CA SER A 650 -26.43 -0.23 17.36
C SER A 650 -27.80 -0.82 16.96
N ALA A 651 -28.04 -2.11 17.22
CA ALA A 651 -29.34 -2.74 16.96
C ALA A 651 -30.43 -2.26 17.95
N LEU A 652 -30.11 -2.17 19.24
CA LEU A 652 -30.99 -1.65 20.27
C LEU A 652 -31.35 -0.17 20.02
N CYS A 653 -30.39 0.69 19.69
CA CYS A 653 -30.67 2.07 19.23
C CYS A 653 -31.63 2.08 18.03
N SER A 654 -31.45 1.15 17.09
CA SER A 654 -32.32 1.04 15.91
C SER A 654 -33.75 0.59 16.27
N ARG A 655 -33.93 -0.22 17.33
CA ARG A 655 -35.25 -0.68 17.80
C ARG A 655 -35.93 0.39 18.66
N PHE A 656 -35.20 1.05 19.55
CA PHE A 656 -35.66 2.23 20.28
C PHE A 656 -36.25 3.30 19.35
N MET A 657 -35.61 3.58 18.21
CA MET A 657 -36.13 4.54 17.22
C MET A 657 -37.48 4.10 16.58
N GLN A 658 -37.84 2.81 16.63
CA GLN A 658 -39.15 2.30 16.23
C GLN A 658 -40.14 2.23 17.41
N THR A 659 -39.78 1.56 18.50
CA THR A 659 -40.69 1.21 19.61
C THR A 659 -40.83 2.33 20.65
N ARG A 660 -39.77 3.13 20.84
CA ARG A 660 -39.62 4.15 21.89
C ARG A 660 -39.60 3.58 23.32
N GLU A 661 -39.22 2.32 23.46
CA GLU A 661 -39.07 1.63 24.75
C GLU A 661 -37.71 1.95 25.36
N ASN A 662 -37.68 2.77 26.42
CA ASN A 662 -36.44 3.29 27.02
C ASN A 662 -35.43 2.20 27.44
N GLU A 663 -35.92 0.99 27.75
CA GLU A 663 -35.12 -0.16 28.16
C GLU A 663 -34.03 -0.50 27.11
N ASP A 664 -34.35 -0.43 25.82
CA ASP A 664 -33.40 -0.67 24.73
C ASP A 664 -32.25 0.34 24.73
N ILE A 665 -32.55 1.63 24.90
CA ILE A 665 -31.54 2.70 24.78
C ILE A 665 -30.70 2.83 26.05
N GLU A 666 -31.25 2.45 27.21
CA GLU A 666 -30.49 2.30 28.46
C GLU A 666 -29.53 1.10 28.39
N GLU A 667 -29.97 -0.07 27.89
CA GLU A 667 -29.09 -1.21 27.60
C GLU A 667 -28.00 -0.83 26.58
N ALA A 668 -28.37 -0.15 25.48
CA ALA A 668 -27.43 0.27 24.44
C ALA A 668 -26.31 1.19 24.95
N ILE A 669 -26.61 2.10 25.88
CA ILE A 669 -25.63 2.99 26.53
C ILE A 669 -24.77 2.19 27.52
N ALA A 670 -25.37 1.32 28.33
CA ALA A 670 -24.66 0.49 29.31
C ALA A 670 -23.63 -0.45 28.65
N LEU A 671 -23.99 -1.13 27.55
CA LEU A 671 -23.10 -2.02 26.79
C LEU A 671 -21.88 -1.27 26.22
N CYS A 672 -22.05 0.00 25.82
CA CYS A 672 -20.92 0.83 25.40
C CYS A 672 -20.03 1.21 26.59
N GLN A 673 -20.60 1.55 27.75
CA GLN A 673 -19.86 1.88 28.96
C GLN A 673 -19.08 0.68 29.52
N GLU A 674 -19.63 -0.54 29.45
CA GLU A 674 -18.91 -1.80 29.75
C GLU A 674 -17.64 -1.92 28.89
N SER A 675 -17.80 -1.77 27.57
CA SER A 675 -16.70 -1.82 26.60
C SER A 675 -15.64 -0.73 26.85
N PHE A 676 -16.03 0.44 27.36
CA PHE A 676 -15.10 1.50 27.75
C PHE A 676 -14.28 1.20 29.00
N ALA A 677 -14.85 0.48 29.97
CA ALA A 677 -14.18 0.13 31.22
C ALA A 677 -13.08 -0.93 30.99
N ALA A 678 -13.27 -1.82 30.01
CA ALA A 678 -12.31 -2.87 29.64
C ALA A 678 -11.10 -2.38 28.82
N LEU A 679 -11.19 -1.23 28.14
CA LEU A 679 -10.19 -0.77 27.18
C LEU A 679 -9.27 0.33 27.74
N SER A 680 -7.96 0.23 27.50
CA SER A 680 -6.99 1.26 27.92
C SER A 680 -7.21 2.59 27.19
N SER A 681 -6.71 3.70 27.76
CA SER A 681 -6.90 5.06 27.21
C SER A 681 -6.24 5.30 25.84
N LEU A 682 -5.30 4.44 25.43
CA LEU A 682 -4.62 4.49 24.14
C LEU A 682 -5.02 3.33 23.20
N HIS A 683 -6.03 2.53 23.57
CA HIS A 683 -6.46 1.41 22.74
C HIS A 683 -7.21 1.91 21.48
N PRO A 684 -6.87 1.47 20.25
CA PRO A 684 -7.51 1.97 19.03
C PRO A 684 -9.03 1.81 19.01
N ALA A 685 -9.56 0.67 19.51
CA ALA A 685 -11.01 0.40 19.55
C ALA A 685 -11.80 1.34 20.49
N ARG A 686 -11.13 2.09 21.38
CA ARG A 686 -11.77 3.09 22.24
C ARG A 686 -12.44 4.21 21.43
N HIS A 687 -11.90 4.51 20.24
CA HIS A 687 -12.51 5.43 19.27
C HIS A 687 -13.92 4.97 18.83
N PHE A 688 -14.09 3.68 18.51
CA PHE A 688 -15.40 3.13 18.13
C PHE A 688 -16.40 3.16 19.29
N GLY A 689 -15.93 3.08 20.54
CA GLY A 689 -16.76 3.34 21.71
C GLY A 689 -17.38 4.74 21.70
N TYR A 690 -16.59 5.79 21.40
CA TYR A 690 -17.10 7.17 21.38
C TYR A 690 -18.13 7.33 20.24
N MET A 691 -17.84 6.75 19.08
CA MET A 691 -18.77 6.71 17.93
C MET A 691 -20.09 5.98 18.23
N ARG A 692 -20.10 5.00 19.14
CA ARG A 692 -21.32 4.29 19.53
C ARG A 692 -22.11 5.04 20.60
N LEU A 693 -21.44 5.63 21.60
CA LEU A 693 -22.09 6.51 22.57
C LEU A 693 -22.70 7.76 21.91
N GLN A 694 -22.00 8.42 20.97
CA GLN A 694 -22.55 9.59 20.28
C GLN A 694 -23.82 9.22 19.50
N GLY A 695 -23.84 8.04 18.85
CA GLY A 695 -25.04 7.51 18.20
C GLY A 695 -26.19 7.22 19.16
N ALA A 696 -25.92 6.55 20.29
CA ALA A 696 -26.94 6.20 21.28
C ALA A 696 -27.56 7.44 21.94
N TYR A 697 -26.74 8.40 22.40
CA TYR A 697 -27.23 9.65 22.96
C TYR A 697 -28.00 10.48 21.93
N LEU A 698 -27.58 10.55 20.66
CA LEU A 698 -28.36 11.21 19.62
C LEU A 698 -29.71 10.52 19.35
N SER A 699 -29.75 9.18 19.29
CA SER A 699 -31.03 8.46 19.17
C SER A 699 -31.96 8.76 20.34
N ARG A 700 -31.45 8.75 21.58
CA ARG A 700 -32.26 9.10 22.77
C ARG A 700 -32.78 10.53 22.71
N TYR A 701 -31.93 11.49 22.35
CA TYR A 701 -32.30 12.90 22.17
C TYR A 701 -33.35 13.10 21.06
N GLN A 702 -33.29 12.35 19.95
CA GLN A 702 -34.27 12.43 18.86
C GLN A 702 -35.71 12.05 19.28
N ILE A 703 -35.88 11.28 20.36
CA ILE A 703 -37.19 10.80 20.83
C ILE A 703 -37.62 11.46 22.15
N LEU A 704 -36.71 11.63 23.11
CA LEU A 704 -37.01 12.17 24.45
C LEU A 704 -36.73 13.68 24.59
N HIS A 705 -35.89 14.24 23.71
CA HIS A 705 -35.47 15.65 23.70
C HIS A 705 -34.80 16.13 25.00
N ASP A 706 -34.14 15.24 25.76
CA ASP A 706 -33.33 15.61 26.92
C ASP A 706 -32.02 16.31 26.50
N PRO A 707 -31.80 17.60 26.82
CA PRO A 707 -30.58 18.31 26.44
C PRO A 707 -29.30 17.71 27.05
N ALA A 708 -29.38 16.92 28.13
CA ALA A 708 -28.23 16.22 28.69
C ALA A 708 -27.65 15.19 27.70
N ASP A 709 -28.49 14.51 26.92
CA ASP A 709 -28.05 13.56 25.90
C ASP A 709 -27.31 14.27 24.75
N LEU A 710 -27.81 15.42 24.30
CA LEU A 710 -27.15 16.19 23.24
C LEU A 710 -25.75 16.68 23.69
N LEU A 711 -25.61 17.10 24.94
CA LEU A 711 -24.32 17.47 25.54
C LEU A 711 -23.37 16.27 25.61
N LEU A 712 -23.85 15.09 26.03
CA LEU A 712 -23.06 13.87 26.10
C LEU A 712 -22.64 13.37 24.70
N ALA A 713 -23.52 13.46 23.70
CA ALA A 713 -23.19 13.15 22.32
C ALA A 713 -22.05 14.06 21.80
N VAL A 714 -22.16 15.38 22.03
CA VAL A 714 -21.17 16.38 21.64
C VAL A 714 -19.80 16.16 22.30
N GLU A 715 -19.76 15.74 23.57
CA GLU A 715 -18.49 15.40 24.22
C GLU A 715 -17.86 14.13 23.63
N ASN A 716 -18.67 13.14 23.25
CA ASN A 716 -18.16 11.95 22.54
C ASN A 716 -17.60 12.31 21.16
N PHE A 717 -18.23 13.22 20.41
CA PHE A 717 -17.67 13.75 19.15
C PHE A 717 -16.32 14.46 19.34
N ARG A 718 -16.16 15.29 20.40
CA ARG A 718 -14.87 15.92 20.75
C ARG A 718 -13.77 14.88 21.00
N LEU A 719 -14.10 13.82 21.73
CA LEU A 719 -13.17 12.75 22.08
C LEU A 719 -12.82 11.85 20.87
N ALA A 720 -13.79 11.57 20.00
CA ALA A 720 -13.60 10.80 18.77
C ALA A 720 -12.71 11.53 17.75
N SER A 721 -13.01 12.81 17.46
CA SER A 721 -12.28 13.66 16.51
C SER A 721 -10.87 14.03 16.96
N ARG A 722 -10.57 14.01 18.27
CA ARG A 722 -9.24 14.27 18.83
C ARG A 722 -8.47 13.00 19.23
N HIS A 723 -8.95 11.79 18.91
CA HIS A 723 -8.32 10.55 19.38
C HIS A 723 -6.90 10.32 18.79
N PRO A 724 -5.85 10.16 19.61
CA PRO A 724 -4.46 10.22 19.15
C PRO A 724 -4.00 8.99 18.34
N THR A 725 -4.75 7.88 18.39
CA THR A 725 -4.46 6.68 17.59
C THR A 725 -4.91 6.81 16.13
N GLN A 726 -5.76 7.79 15.81
CA GLN A 726 -6.48 7.84 14.54
C GLN A 726 -5.79 8.72 13.49
N GLY A 727 -5.90 8.32 12.23
CA GLY A 727 -5.43 9.10 11.09
C GLY A 727 -6.19 10.42 10.93
N PHE A 728 -5.61 11.39 10.22
CA PHE A 728 -6.31 12.62 9.87
C PHE A 728 -7.66 12.36 9.17
N PRO A 729 -7.79 11.46 8.16
CA PRO A 729 -9.07 11.25 7.47
C PRO A 729 -10.22 10.84 8.42
N GLN A 730 -9.96 9.92 9.35
CA GLN A 730 -10.93 9.48 10.36
C GLN A 730 -11.28 10.62 11.33
N ARG A 731 -10.27 11.33 11.86
CA ARG A 731 -10.48 12.47 12.76
C ARG A 731 -11.30 13.60 12.11
N ILE A 732 -11.04 13.90 10.83
CA ILE A 732 -11.78 14.88 10.05
C ILE A 732 -13.22 14.41 9.80
N ALA A 733 -13.43 13.13 9.47
CA ALA A 733 -14.78 12.59 9.24
C ALA A 733 -15.69 12.74 10.48
N GLU A 734 -15.18 12.43 11.68
CA GLU A 734 -15.91 12.64 12.94
C GLU A 734 -16.19 14.12 13.21
N ALA A 735 -15.22 15.01 12.93
CA ALA A 735 -15.43 16.45 13.08
C ALA A 735 -16.49 17.00 12.10
N ILE A 736 -16.54 16.49 10.87
CA ILE A 736 -17.56 16.86 9.88
C ILE A 736 -18.95 16.39 10.31
N ASP A 737 -19.10 15.16 10.83
CA ASP A 737 -20.42 14.73 11.33
C ASP A 737 -20.80 15.50 12.60
N TRP A 738 -19.86 15.74 13.52
CA TRP A 738 -20.10 16.60 14.69
C TRP A 738 -20.65 17.98 14.30
N ALA A 739 -20.04 18.65 13.31
CA ALA A 739 -20.52 19.93 12.80
C ALA A 739 -21.92 19.82 12.19
N ARG A 740 -22.18 18.76 11.41
CA ARG A 740 -23.49 18.46 10.82
C ARG A 740 -24.57 18.26 11.88
N GLN A 741 -24.35 17.40 12.86
CA GLN A 741 -25.31 17.13 13.94
C GLN A 741 -25.53 18.38 14.80
N ALA A 742 -24.46 19.11 15.12
CA ALA A 742 -24.55 20.34 15.90
C ALA A 742 -25.35 21.43 15.17
N GLU A 743 -25.25 21.57 13.84
CA GLU A 743 -26.14 22.46 13.08
C GLU A 743 -27.59 21.95 13.04
N VAL A 744 -27.82 20.64 12.82
CA VAL A 744 -29.16 20.03 12.79
C VAL A 744 -29.93 20.29 14.09
N TYR A 745 -29.26 20.23 15.25
CA TYR A 745 -29.86 20.51 16.56
C TYR A 745 -29.61 21.95 17.07
N GLN A 746 -29.03 22.82 16.24
CA GLN A 746 -28.67 24.22 16.57
C GLN A 746 -27.80 24.36 17.84
N HIS A 747 -26.98 23.36 18.13
CA HIS A 747 -26.17 23.27 19.34
C HIS A 747 -25.02 24.27 19.36
N GLU A 748 -24.66 24.79 20.55
CA GLU A 748 -23.63 25.81 20.67
C GLU A 748 -22.24 25.35 20.21
N SER A 749 -21.95 24.05 20.20
CA SER A 749 -20.67 23.50 19.72
C SER A 749 -20.46 23.54 18.20
N ALA A 750 -21.45 23.89 17.37
CA ALA A 750 -21.28 23.81 15.91
C ALA A 750 -20.09 24.63 15.38
N LEU A 751 -19.85 25.81 15.97
CA LEU A 751 -18.71 26.66 15.60
C LEU A 751 -17.35 26.05 16.02
N GLU A 752 -17.30 25.39 17.17
CA GLU A 752 -16.11 24.64 17.65
C GLU A 752 -15.82 23.45 16.72
N ALA A 753 -16.86 22.73 16.30
CA ALA A 753 -16.74 21.62 15.36
C ALA A 753 -16.15 22.06 14.02
N TYR A 754 -16.64 23.18 13.46
CA TYR A 754 -16.06 23.76 12.24
C TYR A 754 -14.60 24.18 12.43
N GLN A 755 -14.23 24.78 13.57
CA GLN A 755 -12.83 25.11 13.88
C GLN A 755 -11.95 23.85 13.90
N VAL A 756 -12.37 22.78 14.59
CA VAL A 756 -11.65 21.50 14.64
C VAL A 756 -11.53 20.85 13.26
N CYS A 757 -12.56 20.94 12.41
CA CYS A 757 -12.45 20.54 11.00
C CYS A 757 -11.30 21.27 10.29
N PHE A 758 -11.24 22.61 10.37
CA PHE A 758 -10.18 23.36 9.70
C PHE A 758 -8.79 23.14 10.31
N GLU A 759 -8.67 22.99 11.63
CA GLU A 759 -7.40 22.63 12.28
C GLU A 759 -6.85 21.30 11.76
N LEU A 760 -7.71 20.29 11.64
CA LEU A 760 -7.36 18.97 11.11
C LEU A 760 -7.12 19.00 9.58
N PHE A 761 -7.88 19.78 8.81
CA PHE A 761 -7.68 19.95 7.36
C PHE A 761 -6.38 20.70 7.03
N ASP A 762 -6.14 21.87 7.61
CA ASP A 762 -4.89 22.63 7.41
C ASP A 762 -3.68 21.73 7.78
N SER A 763 -3.75 21.00 8.90
CA SER A 763 -2.71 20.05 9.30
C SER A 763 -2.53 18.90 8.30
N HIS A 764 -3.63 18.26 7.88
CA HIS A 764 -3.59 17.14 6.92
C HIS A 764 -2.97 17.56 5.58
N VAL A 765 -3.38 18.72 5.05
CA VAL A 765 -2.86 19.26 3.78
C VAL A 765 -1.39 19.70 3.92
N MET A 766 -0.96 20.23 5.07
CA MET A 766 0.44 20.60 5.30
C MET A 766 1.42 19.45 5.43
N THR A 767 0.95 18.22 5.65
CA THR A 767 1.80 17.01 5.52
C THR A 767 2.18 16.63 4.07
N ARG A 768 1.79 17.43 3.05
CA ARG A 768 2.00 17.13 1.62
C ARG A 768 2.89 18.19 0.94
N SER A 769 3.83 17.74 0.09
CA SER A 769 4.88 18.56 -0.53
C SER A 769 4.44 19.23 -1.83
N SER A 770 3.81 18.46 -2.73
CA SER A 770 3.34 18.93 -4.03
C SER A 770 1.95 19.58 -3.95
N ILE A 771 1.67 20.54 -4.84
CA ILE A 771 0.35 21.17 -4.90
C ILE A 771 -0.75 20.20 -5.36
N ILE A 772 -0.37 19.16 -6.12
CA ILE A 772 -1.27 18.10 -6.57
C ILE A 772 -1.70 17.23 -5.38
N SER A 773 -0.75 16.69 -4.60
CA SER A 773 -1.08 15.80 -3.48
C SER A 773 -1.68 16.52 -2.27
N ARG A 774 -1.55 17.85 -2.19
CA ARG A 774 -2.38 18.70 -1.33
C ARG A 774 -3.84 18.74 -1.77
N ARG A 775 -4.12 18.95 -3.06
CA ARG A 775 -5.49 18.88 -3.60
C ARG A 775 -6.08 17.48 -3.41
N GLU A 776 -5.34 16.42 -3.76
CA GLU A 776 -5.79 15.02 -3.60
C GLU A 776 -6.26 14.76 -2.16
N ALA A 777 -5.45 15.11 -1.16
CA ALA A 777 -5.79 14.99 0.26
C ALA A 777 -7.03 15.81 0.66
N ALA A 778 -7.18 17.04 0.16
CA ALA A 778 -8.36 17.87 0.44
C ALA A 778 -9.64 17.30 -0.22
N THR A 779 -9.55 16.82 -1.46
CA THR A 779 -10.69 16.26 -2.22
C THR A 779 -11.10 14.85 -1.77
N ALA A 780 -10.21 14.10 -1.13
CA ALA A 780 -10.49 12.73 -0.68
C ALA A 780 -11.50 12.67 0.49
N VAL A 781 -11.75 13.78 1.19
CA VAL A 781 -12.66 13.81 2.35
C VAL A 781 -14.07 14.21 1.93
N GLY A 782 -14.99 13.24 1.95
CA GLY A 782 -16.42 13.48 1.67
C GLY A 782 -17.04 14.50 2.63
N GLY A 783 -17.70 15.52 2.09
CA GLY A 783 -18.34 16.60 2.86
C GLY A 783 -17.49 17.86 3.06
N ALA A 784 -16.22 17.87 2.64
CA ALA A 784 -15.35 19.06 2.74
C ALA A 784 -15.87 20.28 1.95
N GLN A 785 -16.58 20.05 0.84
CA GLN A 785 -16.89 21.05 -0.20
C GLN A 785 -17.69 22.27 0.29
N SER A 786 -18.64 22.09 1.22
CA SER A 786 -19.46 23.20 1.75
C SER A 786 -18.95 23.75 3.09
N LEU A 787 -17.92 23.13 3.69
CA LEU A 787 -17.36 23.51 4.99
C LEU A 787 -17.03 25.01 5.10
N PRO A 788 -16.41 25.68 4.09
CA PRO A 788 -16.08 27.11 4.17
C PRO A 788 -17.31 28.02 4.32
N VAL A 789 -18.32 27.77 3.50
CA VAL A 789 -19.54 28.60 3.48
C VAL A 789 -20.44 28.30 4.66
N ASP A 790 -20.55 27.03 5.07
CA ASP A 790 -21.38 26.63 6.20
C ASP A 790 -20.80 27.08 7.55
N ALA A 791 -19.47 27.04 7.73
CA ALA A 791 -18.82 27.58 8.91
C ALA A 791 -18.96 29.11 9.04
N ALA A 792 -18.77 29.84 7.94
CA ALA A 792 -18.98 31.29 7.92
C ALA A 792 -20.46 31.67 8.17
N SER A 793 -21.38 30.88 7.63
CA SER A 793 -22.83 30.94 7.85
C SER A 793 -23.20 30.68 9.32
N CYS A 794 -22.56 29.70 9.98
CA CYS A 794 -22.67 29.46 11.43
C CYS A 794 -22.25 30.67 12.25
N ALA A 795 -21.09 31.27 11.93
CA ALA A 795 -20.58 32.45 12.61
C ALA A 795 -21.48 33.69 12.41
N ILE A 796 -22.07 33.87 11.22
CA ILE A 796 -23.08 34.93 10.96
C ILE A 796 -24.30 34.75 11.87
N ARG A 797 -24.86 33.53 11.97
CA ARG A 797 -26.03 33.27 12.84
C ARG A 797 -25.79 33.53 14.33
N ARG A 798 -24.52 33.69 14.72
CA ARG A 798 -24.05 33.96 16.09
C ARG A 798 -23.51 35.38 16.29
N ASP A 799 -23.77 36.28 15.33
CA ASP A 799 -23.29 37.68 15.30
C ASP A 799 -21.75 37.83 15.34
N ASN A 800 -20.99 36.77 15.08
CA ASN A 800 -19.53 36.79 15.09
C ASN A 800 -18.97 37.09 13.68
N LEU A 801 -19.30 38.27 13.17
CA LEU A 801 -19.04 38.65 11.78
C LEU A 801 -17.54 38.75 11.43
N ARG A 802 -16.66 39.04 12.41
CA ARG A 802 -15.20 38.98 12.20
C ARG A 802 -14.76 37.55 11.92
N HIS A 803 -15.19 36.61 12.77
CA HIS A 803 -14.80 35.21 12.63
C HIS A 803 -15.44 34.53 11.43
N ALA A 804 -16.63 34.99 10.99
CA ALA A 804 -17.22 34.59 9.72
C ALA A 804 -16.32 34.91 8.51
N VAL A 805 -15.64 36.06 8.51
CA VAL A 805 -14.65 36.43 7.48
C VAL A 805 -13.38 35.58 7.60
N GLU A 806 -12.92 35.29 8.82
CA GLU A 806 -11.74 34.44 9.07
C GLU A 806 -11.97 33.00 8.57
N LEU A 807 -13.11 32.39 8.90
CA LEU A 807 -13.49 31.05 8.44
C LEU A 807 -13.74 30.99 6.93
N ALA A 808 -14.40 32.01 6.36
CA ALA A 808 -14.60 32.12 4.92
C ALA A 808 -13.28 32.25 4.15
N GLU A 809 -12.23 32.81 4.75
CA GLU A 809 -10.89 32.87 4.14
C GLU A 809 -10.07 31.60 4.42
N GLN A 810 -10.13 31.03 5.62
CA GLN A 810 -9.42 29.79 5.97
C GLN A 810 -9.89 28.60 5.12
N GLY A 811 -11.18 28.57 4.75
CA GLY A 811 -11.73 27.53 3.89
C GLY A 811 -11.65 27.79 2.38
N ARG A 812 -11.26 28.99 1.90
CA ARG A 812 -11.34 29.33 0.48
C ARG A 812 -9.98 29.54 -0.17
N GLY A 813 -9.82 29.00 -1.37
CA GLY A 813 -8.53 28.92 -2.05
C GLY A 813 -7.45 28.35 -1.12
N GLN A 814 -7.77 27.30 -0.35
CA GLN A 814 -6.86 26.69 0.61
C GLN A 814 -5.52 26.36 -0.04
N GLN A 815 -5.49 25.75 -1.23
CA GLN A 815 -4.23 25.44 -1.91
C GLN A 815 -3.35 26.68 -2.12
N TRP A 816 -3.97 27.81 -2.45
CA TRP A 816 -3.32 29.08 -2.75
C TRP A 816 -2.89 29.85 -1.50
N SER A 817 -3.82 29.95 -0.54
CA SER A 817 -3.60 30.53 0.79
C SER A 817 -2.47 29.79 1.49
N LEU A 818 -2.49 28.45 1.49
CA LEU A 818 -1.46 27.61 2.08
C LEU A 818 -0.12 27.70 1.32
N ALA A 819 -0.11 27.64 -0.02
CA ALA A 819 1.12 27.84 -0.79
C ALA A 819 1.77 29.22 -0.51
N SER A 820 0.97 30.26 -0.25
CA SER A 820 1.46 31.58 0.14
C SER A 820 1.79 31.72 1.64
N ARG A 821 1.11 30.97 2.53
CA ARG A 821 1.45 30.80 3.95
C ARG A 821 2.73 29.96 4.15
N LEU A 822 3.16 29.21 3.14
CA LEU A 822 4.38 28.39 3.18
C LEU A 822 5.64 29.15 2.73
N ARG A 823 5.64 29.83 1.58
CA ARG A 823 6.88 30.46 1.05
C ARG A 823 7.44 31.53 2.00
N ASN A 824 6.74 32.65 2.15
CA ASN A 824 7.28 33.81 2.88
C ASN A 824 7.68 33.48 4.33
N PRO A 825 6.84 32.80 5.16
CA PRO A 825 7.20 32.56 6.56
C PRO A 825 8.33 31.55 6.74
N VAL A 826 8.60 30.69 5.75
CA VAL A 826 9.78 29.79 5.77
C VAL A 826 11.04 30.55 5.35
N GLU A 827 10.98 31.47 4.39
CA GLU A 827 12.09 32.37 4.03
C GLU A 827 12.47 33.29 5.23
N ASP A 828 11.46 33.83 5.92
CA ASP A 828 11.65 34.60 7.16
C ASP A 828 12.21 33.72 8.31
N LEU A 829 11.74 32.48 8.44
CA LEU A 829 12.21 31.54 9.47
C LEU A 829 13.64 31.04 9.18
N GLU A 830 14.00 30.78 7.93
CA GLU A 830 15.36 30.43 7.52
C GLU A 830 16.32 31.58 7.84
N SER A 831 15.87 32.83 7.69
CA SER A 831 16.63 34.02 8.06
C SER A 831 16.79 34.22 9.58
N ALA A 832 15.86 33.71 10.40
CA ALA A 832 15.81 33.95 11.84
C ALA A 832 16.28 32.76 12.71
N ASN A 833 16.00 31.53 12.29
CA ASN A 833 16.42 30.28 12.89
C ASN A 833 16.56 29.18 11.80
N PRO A 834 17.72 29.11 11.12
CA PRO A 834 17.96 28.14 10.04
C PRO A 834 17.73 26.68 10.46
N ALA A 835 18.00 26.33 11.72
CA ALA A 835 17.88 24.96 12.21
C ALA A 835 16.42 24.50 12.27
N LEU A 836 15.51 25.34 12.77
CA LEU A 836 14.08 25.02 12.77
C LEU A 836 13.46 25.06 11.37
N ALA A 837 13.89 25.98 10.50
CA ALA A 837 13.47 25.99 9.10
C ALA A 837 13.85 24.69 8.38
N HIS A 838 15.10 24.24 8.53
CA HIS A 838 15.58 23.00 7.92
C HIS A 838 14.87 21.75 8.47
N ASN A 839 14.72 21.65 9.79
CA ASN A 839 13.99 20.55 10.45
C ASN A 839 12.53 20.47 9.95
N TYR A 840 11.83 21.61 9.90
CA TYR A 840 10.46 21.69 9.39
C TYR A 840 10.35 21.24 7.92
N LEU A 841 11.28 21.67 7.06
CA LEU A 841 11.28 21.32 5.63
C LEU A 841 11.54 19.82 5.41
N GLU A 842 12.55 19.23 6.07
CA GLU A 842 12.84 17.80 5.94
C GLU A 842 11.72 16.93 6.55
N LEU A 843 11.12 17.31 7.70
CA LEU A 843 9.95 16.61 8.24
C LEU A 843 8.77 16.65 7.26
N SER A 844 8.45 17.81 6.70
CA SER A 844 7.34 17.98 5.73
C SER A 844 7.56 17.11 4.48
N LYS A 845 8.79 17.04 3.99
CA LYS A 845 9.24 16.22 2.86
C LYS A 845 9.18 14.72 3.18
N SER A 846 9.65 14.30 4.35
CA SER A 846 9.58 12.89 4.78
C SER A 846 8.15 12.38 4.94
N ILE A 847 7.23 13.16 5.53
CA ILE A 847 5.81 12.75 5.63
C ILE A 847 5.18 12.62 4.24
N SER A 848 5.51 13.56 3.34
CA SER A 848 5.00 13.54 1.95
C SER A 848 5.45 12.29 1.21
N ASN A 849 6.73 11.92 1.33
CA ASN A 849 7.28 10.71 0.74
C ASN A 849 6.62 9.47 1.35
N ALA A 850 6.51 9.38 2.68
CA ALA A 850 5.84 8.26 3.36
C ALA A 850 4.38 8.09 2.90
N ALA A 851 3.66 9.20 2.68
CA ALA A 851 2.28 9.18 2.18
C ALA A 851 2.14 8.66 0.74
N GLN A 852 3.10 8.97 -0.13
CA GLN A 852 3.11 8.50 -1.53
C GLN A 852 3.62 7.05 -1.63
N SER A 853 4.63 6.69 -0.85
CA SER A 853 5.12 5.32 -0.69
C SER A 853 4.01 4.39 -0.16
N SER A 854 3.24 4.81 0.84
CA SER A 854 2.09 4.05 1.38
C SER A 854 0.93 3.84 0.38
N ALA A 855 1.01 4.39 -0.84
CA ALA A 855 0.04 4.19 -1.92
C ALA A 855 0.64 3.47 -3.15
N THR A 856 1.90 3.04 -3.08
CA THR A 856 2.65 2.45 -4.22
C THR A 856 3.56 1.28 -3.85
N ILE A 857 3.76 1.00 -2.55
CA ILE A 857 4.45 -0.19 -2.05
C ILE A 857 3.49 -1.39 -2.07
N THR A 858 4.06 -2.59 -2.18
CA THR A 858 3.35 -3.89 -2.14
C THR A 858 4.11 -4.90 -1.25
N ASP A 859 4.84 -4.39 -0.24
CA ASP A 859 5.63 -5.15 0.73
C ASP A 859 5.17 -4.74 2.13
N ARG A 860 4.56 -5.69 2.84
CA ARG A 860 3.97 -5.43 4.14
C ARG A 860 4.92 -4.94 5.19
N ALA A 861 6.17 -5.38 5.16
CA ALA A 861 7.17 -4.89 6.10
C ALA A 861 7.51 -3.42 5.81
N ALA A 862 7.57 -3.00 4.54
CA ALA A 862 7.80 -1.61 4.17
C ALA A 862 6.58 -0.71 4.43
N ALA A 863 5.35 -1.18 4.22
CA ALA A 863 4.15 -0.39 4.51
C ALA A 863 3.82 -0.26 6.01
N ASP A 864 4.02 -1.31 6.83
CA ASP A 864 3.88 -1.19 8.30
C ASP A 864 4.84 -0.13 8.82
N ARG A 865 6.12 -0.22 8.40
CA ARG A 865 7.13 0.78 8.68
C ARG A 865 6.69 2.15 8.17
N ALA A 866 6.19 2.29 6.94
CA ALA A 866 5.74 3.56 6.39
C ALA A 866 4.53 4.16 7.13
N ALA A 867 3.59 3.34 7.62
CA ALA A 867 2.41 3.79 8.36
C ALA A 867 2.76 4.21 9.80
N ILE A 868 3.60 3.42 10.49
CA ILE A 868 4.14 3.78 11.81
C ILE A 868 5.03 5.02 11.69
N GLU A 869 5.87 5.09 10.66
CA GLU A 869 6.72 6.23 10.33
C GLU A 869 5.89 7.48 10.01
N TYR A 870 4.81 7.36 9.23
CA TYR A 870 3.88 8.46 8.96
C TYR A 870 3.23 8.97 10.26
N ARG A 871 2.77 8.08 11.16
CA ARG A 871 2.24 8.42 12.50
C ARG A 871 3.32 9.01 13.43
N ARG A 872 4.60 8.67 13.24
CA ARG A 872 5.75 9.17 14.01
C ARG A 872 6.20 10.55 13.53
N LEU A 873 6.44 10.70 12.24
CA LEU A 873 6.82 11.95 11.58
C LEU A 873 5.72 13.01 11.72
N THR A 874 4.43 12.65 11.61
CA THR A 874 3.31 13.58 11.84
C THR A 874 3.41 14.24 13.22
N ARG A 875 3.62 13.45 14.28
CA ARG A 875 3.77 13.97 15.65
C ARG A 875 5.04 14.82 15.83
N GLN A 876 6.13 14.48 15.13
CA GLN A 876 7.34 15.31 15.13
C GLN A 876 7.15 16.65 14.40
N TRP A 877 6.38 16.66 13.32
CA TRP A 877 6.02 17.88 12.57
C TRP A 877 5.07 18.76 13.38
N GLU A 878 4.05 18.19 14.03
CA GLU A 878 3.17 18.90 14.97
C GLU A 878 3.99 19.57 16.09
N ALA A 879 4.97 18.85 16.66
CA ALA A 879 5.88 19.40 17.66
C ALA A 879 6.80 20.51 17.13
N ALA A 880 7.40 20.34 15.94
CA ALA A 880 8.25 21.35 15.31
C ALA A 880 7.47 22.65 14.98
N VAL A 881 6.23 22.53 14.52
CA VAL A 881 5.33 23.68 14.28
C VAL A 881 4.97 24.38 15.59
N ALA A 882 4.78 23.64 16.69
CA ALA A 882 4.59 24.23 18.02
C ALA A 882 5.85 24.97 18.52
N GLU A 883 7.04 24.39 18.34
CA GLU A 883 8.32 25.02 18.71
C GLU A 883 8.55 26.34 17.94
N ILE A 884 8.30 26.36 16.63
CA ILE A 884 8.37 27.58 15.82
C ILE A 884 7.38 28.64 16.33
N ARG A 885 6.16 28.25 16.74
CA ARG A 885 5.15 29.16 17.32
C ARG A 885 5.53 29.72 18.69
N HIS A 886 6.53 29.18 19.39
CA HIS A 886 7.07 29.79 20.60
C HIS A 886 8.06 30.94 20.35
N LEU A 887 8.54 31.11 19.11
CA LEU A 887 9.36 32.27 18.75
C LEU A 887 8.47 33.54 18.62
N PRO A 888 8.80 34.69 19.25
CA PRO A 888 7.91 35.85 19.29
C PRO A 888 7.42 36.36 17.91
N ALA A 889 8.30 36.36 16.91
CA ALA A 889 7.98 36.80 15.54
C ALA A 889 7.15 35.76 14.75
N PHE A 890 7.13 34.50 15.18
CA PHE A 890 6.50 33.37 14.49
C PHE A 890 5.31 32.79 15.27
N SER A 891 4.79 33.52 16.26
CA SER A 891 3.63 33.11 17.07
C SER A 891 2.34 32.84 16.28
N ARG A 892 2.26 33.26 15.00
CA ARG A 892 1.20 32.90 14.04
C ARG A 892 1.67 32.01 12.88
N PHE A 893 2.79 31.31 13.00
CA PHE A 893 3.35 30.47 11.93
C PHE A 893 2.34 29.41 11.45
N LEU A 894 2.09 29.38 10.15
CA LEU A 894 1.07 28.57 9.44
C LEU A 894 -0.40 28.79 9.90
N LEU A 895 -0.67 29.61 10.91
CA LEU A 895 -2.05 29.93 11.31
C LEU A 895 -2.73 30.80 10.24
N PRO A 896 -4.08 30.79 10.18
CA PRO A 896 -4.83 31.69 9.32
C PRO A 896 -4.54 33.18 9.60
N PRO A 897 -4.67 34.06 8.61
CA PRO A 897 -4.67 35.51 8.82
C PRO A 897 -5.87 35.92 9.69
N SER A 898 -5.69 36.93 10.56
CA SER A 898 -6.81 37.48 11.36
C SER A 898 -7.67 38.43 10.54
N TYR A 899 -8.86 38.76 11.03
CA TYR A 899 -9.70 39.82 10.44
C TYR A 899 -8.94 41.15 10.27
N SER A 900 -8.03 41.48 11.20
CA SER A 900 -7.20 42.71 11.11
C SER A 900 -6.22 42.67 9.93
N ASP A 901 -5.69 41.49 9.61
CA ASP A 901 -4.82 41.29 8.44
C ASP A 901 -5.64 41.35 7.15
N LEU A 902 -6.81 40.69 7.15
CA LEU A 902 -7.72 40.60 6.02
C LEU A 902 -8.41 41.93 5.69
N GLN A 903 -8.64 42.83 6.65
CA GLN A 903 -9.13 44.18 6.40
C GLN A 903 -8.18 45.00 5.50
N ALA A 904 -6.90 44.61 5.36
CA ALA A 904 -6.02 45.20 4.34
C ALA A 904 -6.54 45.00 2.89
N ALA A 905 -7.40 43.99 2.65
CA ALA A 905 -8.12 43.77 1.40
C ALA A 905 -9.18 44.84 1.09
N ALA A 906 -9.58 45.66 2.07
CA ALA A 906 -10.57 46.75 1.88
C ALA A 906 -9.97 48.17 1.79
N ARG A 907 -8.64 48.33 1.91
CA ARG A 907 -7.94 49.64 1.95
C ARG A 907 -8.22 50.62 0.80
N GLN A 908 -8.65 50.15 -0.37
CA GLN A 908 -8.94 51.01 -1.54
C GLN A 908 -10.44 51.03 -1.92
N GLY A 909 -11.30 50.52 -1.04
CA GLY A 909 -12.73 50.32 -1.27
C GLY A 909 -13.18 48.95 -0.73
N PRO A 910 -14.47 48.79 -0.36
CA PRO A 910 -14.95 47.64 0.39
C PRO A 910 -14.88 46.34 -0.41
N VAL A 911 -14.70 45.23 0.32
CA VAL A 911 -14.82 43.86 -0.21
C VAL A 911 -16.15 43.29 0.24
N ILE A 912 -16.93 42.72 -0.69
CA ILE A 912 -18.20 42.07 -0.42
C ILE A 912 -18.02 40.56 -0.66
N ILE A 913 -18.05 39.80 0.43
CA ILE A 913 -18.03 38.33 0.40
C ILE A 913 -19.48 37.85 0.28
N LEU A 914 -19.83 37.04 -0.71
CA LEU A 914 -21.18 36.50 -0.88
C LEU A 914 -21.20 35.01 -0.52
N ILE A 915 -21.81 34.66 0.62
CA ILE A 915 -21.84 33.33 1.23
C ILE A 915 -23.09 32.57 0.79
N ALA A 916 -22.90 31.44 0.11
CA ALA A 916 -23.95 30.54 -0.37
C ALA A 916 -23.92 29.21 0.41
N SER A 917 -24.44 29.23 1.64
CA SER A 917 -24.52 28.07 2.53
C SER A 917 -25.91 27.42 2.48
N GLN A 918 -25.99 26.12 2.79
CA GLN A 918 -27.26 25.40 2.90
C GLN A 918 -28.14 25.93 4.05
N TYR A 919 -27.52 26.50 5.09
CA TYR A 919 -28.20 27.02 6.28
C TYR A 919 -28.63 28.49 6.15
N SER A 920 -27.89 29.29 5.38
CA SER A 920 -28.28 30.67 5.05
C SER A 920 -27.49 31.22 3.86
N CYS A 921 -28.14 32.04 3.02
CA CYS A 921 -27.45 32.88 2.04
C CYS A 921 -27.35 34.32 2.56
N SER A 922 -26.20 34.95 2.38
CA SER A 922 -25.90 36.29 2.92
C SER A 922 -24.70 36.91 2.22
N ALA A 923 -24.48 38.21 2.42
CA ALA A 923 -23.20 38.85 2.12
C ALA A 923 -22.60 39.49 3.39
N ILE A 924 -21.27 39.60 3.41
CA ILE A 924 -20.51 40.39 4.40
C ILE A 924 -19.77 41.48 3.66
N ILE A 925 -19.98 42.75 4.04
CA ILE A 925 -19.20 43.88 3.57
C ILE A 925 -18.06 44.14 4.56
N VAL A 926 -16.82 43.94 4.12
CA VAL A 926 -15.61 44.34 4.85
C VAL A 926 -15.29 45.78 4.49
N PRO A 927 -15.46 46.76 5.40
CA PRO A 927 -15.15 48.16 5.13
C PRO A 927 -13.64 48.44 5.18
N THR A 928 -13.24 49.63 4.75
CA THR A 928 -11.86 50.15 4.80
C THR A 928 -11.24 50.13 6.22
N SER A 929 -12.09 50.17 7.24
CA SER A 929 -11.75 50.33 8.65
C SER A 929 -12.98 50.03 9.52
N GLY A 930 -12.79 49.39 10.68
CA GLY A 930 -13.88 49.12 11.64
C GLY A 930 -14.35 47.66 11.58
N ASP A 931 -15.64 47.43 11.79
CA ASP A 931 -16.24 46.10 11.84
C ASP A 931 -16.92 45.68 10.52
N PRO A 932 -16.99 44.38 10.21
CA PRO A 932 -17.67 43.91 9.01
C PRO A 932 -19.19 43.99 9.16
N HIS A 933 -19.89 44.37 8.08
CA HIS A 933 -21.34 44.54 8.08
C HIS A 933 -22.04 43.36 7.40
N HIS A 934 -23.04 42.78 8.06
CA HIS A 934 -23.88 41.71 7.49
C HIS A 934 -24.97 42.30 6.57
N VAL A 935 -25.24 41.60 5.47
CA VAL A 935 -26.36 41.83 4.57
C VAL A 935 -27.10 40.50 4.37
N PRO A 936 -28.26 40.28 5.03
CA PRO A 936 -29.04 39.06 4.83
C PRO A 936 -29.66 39.03 3.43
N LEU A 937 -29.71 37.85 2.81
CA LEU A 937 -30.35 37.63 1.50
C LEU A 937 -31.53 36.64 1.62
N PRO A 938 -32.61 37.00 2.35
CA PRO A 938 -33.65 36.05 2.76
C PRO A 938 -34.59 35.59 1.63
N SER A 939 -34.56 36.23 0.46
CA SER A 939 -35.32 35.79 -0.72
C SER A 939 -34.62 34.69 -1.53
N VAL A 940 -33.44 34.23 -1.10
CA VAL A 940 -32.54 33.38 -1.87
C VAL A 940 -32.07 32.18 -1.06
N THR A 941 -32.31 30.96 -1.55
CA THR A 941 -31.68 29.73 -1.00
C THR A 941 -30.52 29.24 -1.88
N LEU A 942 -29.70 28.33 -1.35
CA LEU A 942 -28.66 27.65 -2.13
C LEU A 942 -29.24 26.91 -3.37
N THR A 943 -30.45 26.37 -3.24
CA THR A 943 -31.19 25.74 -4.34
C THR A 943 -31.56 26.75 -5.42
N ASP A 944 -31.99 27.96 -5.04
CA ASP A 944 -32.31 29.04 -5.98
C ASP A 944 -31.07 29.57 -6.69
N LEU A 945 -29.95 29.72 -5.97
CA LEU A 945 -28.66 30.09 -6.57
C LEU A 945 -28.17 29.05 -7.57
N THR A 946 -28.33 27.76 -7.24
CA THR A 946 -27.96 26.65 -8.13
C THR A 946 -28.83 26.67 -9.39
N ASN A 947 -30.15 26.81 -9.24
CA ASN A 947 -31.08 27.00 -10.36
C ASN A 947 -30.78 28.25 -11.19
N LEU A 948 -30.33 29.34 -10.56
CA LEU A 948 -29.99 30.62 -11.21
C LEU A 948 -28.70 30.50 -12.02
N LYS A 949 -27.62 29.93 -11.45
CA LYS A 949 -26.38 29.54 -12.16
C LYS A 949 -26.72 28.77 -13.43
N ASP A 950 -27.55 27.74 -13.29
CA ASP A 950 -27.95 26.85 -14.38
C ASP A 950 -28.75 27.54 -15.49
N ARG A 951 -29.70 28.40 -15.10
CA ARG A 951 -30.50 29.21 -16.03
C ARG A 951 -29.64 30.24 -16.77
N VAL A 952 -28.71 30.91 -16.06
CA VAL A 952 -27.75 31.86 -16.66
C VAL A 952 -26.83 31.15 -17.65
N ALA A 953 -26.26 30.01 -17.29
CA ALA A 953 -25.41 29.22 -18.18
C ALA A 953 -26.16 28.74 -19.45
N ARG A 954 -27.44 28.35 -19.33
CA ARG A 954 -28.30 28.05 -20.49
C ARG A 954 -28.61 29.29 -21.33
N ALA A 955 -28.95 30.43 -20.71
CA ALA A 955 -29.27 31.67 -21.42
C ALA A 955 -28.07 32.24 -22.19
N ILE A 956 -26.86 32.16 -21.63
CA ILE A 956 -25.61 32.55 -22.31
C ILE A 956 -25.36 31.65 -23.52
N ARG A 957 -25.42 30.32 -23.36
CA ARG A 957 -25.27 29.38 -24.48
C ARG A 957 -26.29 29.60 -25.59
N HIS A 958 -27.53 29.97 -25.25
CA HIS A 958 -28.52 30.36 -26.26
C HIS A 958 -28.16 31.69 -26.93
N ALA A 959 -27.82 32.73 -26.16
CA ALA A 959 -27.46 34.05 -26.69
C ALA A 959 -26.28 34.01 -27.67
N SER A 960 -25.27 33.16 -27.42
CA SER A 960 -24.15 32.89 -28.34
C SER A 960 -24.55 32.29 -29.70
N THR A 961 -25.80 31.83 -29.87
CA THR A 961 -26.34 31.37 -31.17
C THR A 961 -27.16 32.44 -31.90
N LEU A 962 -27.43 33.58 -31.26
CA LEU A 962 -28.29 34.65 -31.79
C LEU A 962 -27.48 35.73 -32.51
N GLY A 963 -28.03 36.25 -33.60
CA GLY A 963 -27.41 37.36 -34.34
C GLY A 963 -27.22 38.61 -33.45
N PRO A 964 -26.21 39.45 -33.72
CA PRO A 964 -25.83 40.56 -32.82
C PRO A 964 -26.96 41.58 -32.58
N LYS A 965 -27.95 41.69 -33.47
CA LYS A 965 -29.11 42.61 -33.35
C LYS A 965 -30.32 42.05 -32.57
N VAL A 966 -30.32 40.80 -32.14
CA VAL A 966 -31.49 40.17 -31.47
C VAL A 966 -31.58 40.60 -29.98
N PRO A 967 -32.76 40.87 -29.40
CA PRO A 967 -32.88 41.13 -27.96
C PRO A 967 -32.55 39.90 -27.09
N ARG A 968 -31.77 40.08 -26.01
CA ARG A 968 -31.38 39.02 -25.07
C ARG A 968 -32.37 38.91 -23.91
N ASN A 969 -33.64 38.63 -24.20
CA ASN A 969 -34.73 38.73 -23.23
C ASN A 969 -34.55 37.84 -21.99
N ASP A 970 -34.16 36.58 -22.16
CA ASP A 970 -33.93 35.65 -21.04
C ASP A 970 -32.84 36.16 -20.09
N LEU A 971 -31.76 36.68 -20.66
CA LEU A 971 -30.62 37.22 -19.93
C LEU A 971 -31.00 38.52 -19.18
N ILE A 972 -31.83 39.37 -19.79
CA ILE A 972 -32.39 40.58 -19.17
C ILE A 972 -33.25 40.23 -17.95
N VAL A 973 -34.06 39.17 -18.02
CA VAL A 973 -34.87 38.69 -16.88
C VAL A 973 -33.96 38.17 -15.75
N LEU A 974 -32.96 37.35 -16.08
CA LEU A 974 -32.06 36.77 -15.08
C LEU A 974 -31.16 37.82 -14.40
N LEU A 975 -30.64 38.79 -15.16
CA LEU A 975 -29.83 39.90 -14.60
C LEU A 975 -30.67 40.88 -13.77
N ARG A 976 -31.98 40.99 -14.03
CA ARG A 976 -32.92 41.68 -13.15
C ARG A 976 -33.13 40.91 -11.84
N THR A 977 -33.26 39.59 -11.87
CA THR A 977 -33.29 38.75 -10.65
C THR A 977 -32.02 38.94 -9.82
N VAL A 978 -30.83 38.91 -10.45
CA VAL A 978 -29.55 39.18 -9.77
C VAL A 978 -29.48 40.61 -9.20
N TRP A 979 -30.13 41.59 -9.82
CA TRP A 979 -30.28 42.93 -9.25
C TRP A 979 -31.19 42.93 -8.03
N ASP A 980 -32.45 42.53 -8.19
CA ASP A 980 -33.49 42.67 -7.16
C ASP A 980 -33.17 41.83 -5.90
N ASP A 981 -32.76 40.57 -6.05
CA ASP A 981 -32.64 39.61 -4.95
C ASP A 981 -31.25 39.55 -4.30
N ILE A 982 -30.19 39.99 -5.00
CA ILE A 982 -28.79 39.86 -4.54
C ILE A 982 -28.12 41.22 -4.40
N MET A 983 -28.02 41.98 -5.50
CA MET A 983 -27.19 43.19 -5.51
C MET A 983 -27.88 44.42 -4.92
N LEU A 984 -29.20 44.57 -5.04
CA LEU A 984 -29.94 45.71 -4.49
C LEU A 984 -29.87 45.79 -2.94
N PRO A 985 -30.02 44.69 -2.17
CA PRO A 985 -29.76 44.69 -0.73
C PRO A 985 -28.35 45.21 -0.37
N ILE A 986 -27.32 44.73 -1.09
CA ILE A 986 -25.92 45.13 -0.89
C ILE A 986 -25.70 46.61 -1.24
N VAL A 987 -26.27 47.06 -2.37
CA VAL A 987 -26.23 48.45 -2.84
C VAL A 987 -26.92 49.39 -1.85
N ASN A 988 -28.00 48.95 -1.18
CA ASN A 988 -28.68 49.75 -0.16
C ASN A 988 -27.76 50.00 1.06
N VAL A 989 -27.15 48.95 1.62
CA VAL A 989 -26.23 49.10 2.77
C VAL A 989 -25.00 49.95 2.41
N LEU A 990 -24.42 49.74 1.22
CA LEU A 990 -23.35 50.60 0.70
C LEU A 990 -23.76 52.08 0.62
N ARG A 991 -24.98 52.37 0.11
CA ARG A 991 -25.45 53.74 -0.17
C ARG A 991 -25.96 54.52 1.04
N HIS A 992 -26.64 53.84 1.96
CA HIS A 992 -27.41 54.48 3.03
C HIS A 992 -26.67 54.43 4.36
N ASP A 993 -26.15 53.25 4.73
CA ASP A 993 -25.49 53.03 6.01
C ASP A 993 -24.01 53.45 5.94
N LEU A 994 -23.29 52.90 4.96
CA LEU A 994 -21.87 53.20 4.71
C LEU A 994 -21.64 54.49 3.92
N LYS A 995 -22.69 55.04 3.29
CA LYS A 995 -22.69 56.31 2.51
C LYS A 995 -21.71 56.34 1.34
N LEU A 996 -21.26 55.18 0.88
CA LEU A 996 -20.38 55.00 -0.25
C LEU A 996 -21.17 55.10 -1.56
N LYS A 997 -20.69 55.92 -2.50
CA LYS A 997 -21.27 56.10 -3.85
C LYS A 997 -20.14 56.36 -4.85
N TYR A 998 -20.27 55.86 -6.07
CA TYR A 998 -19.31 56.10 -7.17
C TYR A 998 -17.86 55.70 -6.83
N CYS A 999 -17.71 54.70 -5.96
CA CYS A 999 -16.42 54.14 -5.54
C CYS A 999 -16.15 52.80 -6.23
N ARG A 1000 -14.98 52.22 -5.98
CA ARG A 1000 -14.61 50.88 -6.43
C ARG A 1000 -14.98 49.85 -5.35
N ILE A 1001 -15.52 48.71 -5.77
CA ILE A 1001 -15.90 47.61 -4.90
C ILE A 1001 -15.29 46.30 -5.39
N TRP A 1002 -14.96 45.40 -4.46
CA TRP A 1002 -14.45 44.06 -4.77
C TRP A 1002 -15.49 42.99 -4.42
N LEU A 1003 -15.87 42.16 -5.37
CA LEU A 1003 -16.76 41.02 -5.19
C LEU A 1003 -15.94 39.75 -4.92
N CYS A 1004 -16.23 39.06 -3.83
CA CYS A 1004 -15.61 37.80 -3.43
C CYS A 1004 -16.70 36.71 -3.31
N PRO A 1005 -17.18 36.16 -4.44
CA PRO A 1005 -18.26 35.19 -4.45
C PRO A 1005 -17.82 33.81 -3.95
N THR A 1006 -18.71 33.11 -3.24
CA THR A 1006 -18.52 31.72 -2.81
C THR A 1006 -19.46 30.76 -3.55
N ALA A 1007 -19.12 29.46 -3.57
CA ALA A 1007 -19.88 28.35 -4.16
C ALA A 1007 -20.68 28.73 -5.42
N ALA A 1008 -22.02 28.72 -5.36
CA ALA A 1008 -22.89 28.98 -6.51
C ALA A 1008 -22.79 30.41 -7.06
N PHE A 1009 -22.41 31.41 -6.26
CA PHE A 1009 -22.23 32.80 -6.73
C PHE A 1009 -21.06 32.95 -7.71
N THR A 1010 -20.06 32.06 -7.67
CA THR A 1010 -18.87 32.13 -8.55
C THR A 1010 -19.24 32.09 -10.05
N SER A 1011 -20.34 31.42 -10.38
CA SER A 1011 -20.83 31.25 -11.75
C SER A 1011 -21.86 32.32 -12.18
N ILE A 1012 -22.18 33.29 -11.32
CA ILE A 1012 -23.19 34.31 -11.57
C ILE A 1012 -22.48 35.64 -11.93
N PRO A 1013 -22.85 36.32 -13.04
CA PRO A 1013 -22.24 37.58 -13.47
C PRO A 1013 -22.75 38.76 -12.61
N LEU A 1014 -22.43 38.75 -11.32
CA LEU A 1014 -22.87 39.75 -10.32
C LEU A 1014 -22.58 41.19 -10.74
N HIS A 1015 -21.43 41.44 -11.36
CA HIS A 1015 -21.03 42.76 -11.87
C HIS A 1015 -21.99 43.34 -12.94
N ALA A 1016 -22.78 42.47 -13.60
CA ALA A 1016 -23.73 42.83 -14.66
C ALA A 1016 -25.18 42.97 -14.14
N ALA A 1017 -25.39 42.93 -12.82
CA ALA A 1017 -26.69 43.10 -12.20
C ALA A 1017 -27.32 44.44 -12.60
N HIS A 1018 -28.51 44.39 -13.21
CA HIS A 1018 -29.09 45.54 -13.89
C HIS A 1018 -30.63 45.46 -13.85
N PRO A 1019 -31.35 46.49 -13.36
CA PRO A 1019 -32.81 46.44 -13.20
C PRO A 1019 -33.56 46.34 -14.54
N PHE A 1020 -33.02 46.95 -15.60
CA PHE A 1020 -33.70 47.09 -16.89
C PHE A 1020 -35.11 47.71 -16.74
N ARG A 1021 -35.19 48.79 -15.93
CA ARG A 1021 -36.41 49.58 -15.69
C ARG A 1021 -36.14 51.05 -16.02
N THR A 1022 -37.22 51.80 -16.20
CA THR A 1022 -37.21 53.27 -16.24
C THR A 1022 -37.99 53.81 -15.05
N ASN A 1023 -37.49 54.90 -14.48
CA ASN A 1023 -38.13 55.65 -13.41
C ASN A 1023 -39.40 56.37 -13.92
N GLN A 1024 -40.19 56.95 -13.01
CA GLN A 1024 -41.44 57.65 -13.34
C GLN A 1024 -41.22 58.91 -14.22
N ASP A 1025 -40.04 59.52 -14.16
CA ASP A 1025 -39.61 60.65 -15.00
C ASP A 1025 -39.07 60.21 -16.39
N SER A 1026 -39.20 58.92 -16.73
CA SER A 1026 -38.62 58.28 -17.92
C SER A 1026 -37.07 58.23 -17.97
N SER A 1027 -36.37 58.61 -16.90
CA SER A 1027 -34.94 58.31 -16.76
C SER A 1027 -34.72 56.81 -16.56
N ARG A 1028 -33.50 56.31 -16.78
CA ARG A 1028 -33.17 54.90 -16.50
C ARG A 1028 -32.87 54.70 -15.02
N GLU A 1029 -33.37 53.61 -14.44
CA GLU A 1029 -32.94 53.18 -13.11
C GLU A 1029 -31.44 52.84 -13.18
N GLN A 1030 -30.64 53.37 -12.24
CA GLN A 1030 -29.18 53.22 -12.24
C GLN A 1030 -28.80 51.75 -11.97
N CYS A 1031 -28.01 51.14 -12.85
CA CYS A 1031 -27.53 49.76 -12.68
C CYS A 1031 -26.18 49.70 -11.97
N LEU A 1032 -25.70 48.50 -11.61
CA LEU A 1032 -24.48 48.34 -10.80
C LEU A 1032 -23.25 49.01 -11.45
N GLU A 1033 -23.06 48.85 -12.76
CA GLU A 1033 -21.94 49.46 -13.52
C GLU A 1033 -22.04 50.99 -13.70
N ASP A 1034 -23.21 51.60 -13.44
CA ASP A 1034 -23.37 53.06 -13.38
C ASP A 1034 -23.05 53.62 -11.97
N LEU A 1035 -22.94 52.75 -10.95
CA LEU A 1035 -22.85 53.12 -9.53
C LEU A 1035 -21.52 52.80 -8.87
N TYR A 1036 -20.90 51.69 -9.26
CA TYR A 1036 -19.65 51.20 -8.67
C TYR A 1036 -18.77 50.55 -9.73
N ILE A 1037 -17.47 50.82 -9.66
CA ILE A 1037 -16.48 50.10 -10.47
C ILE A 1037 -16.28 48.73 -9.81
N CYS A 1038 -16.75 47.68 -10.47
CA CYS A 1038 -16.67 46.32 -9.94
C CYS A 1038 -15.35 45.65 -10.31
N SER A 1039 -14.65 45.18 -9.30
CA SER A 1039 -13.55 44.20 -9.40
C SER A 1039 -13.98 42.90 -8.72
N TYR A 1040 -13.33 41.79 -9.04
CA TYR A 1040 -13.43 40.53 -8.31
C TYR A 1040 -12.13 40.26 -7.53
N THR A 1041 -12.20 39.35 -6.55
CA THR A 1041 -11.00 38.73 -6.00
C THR A 1041 -11.26 37.27 -5.59
N PRO A 1042 -10.31 36.33 -5.81
CA PRO A 1042 -10.46 34.95 -5.39
C PRO A 1042 -10.62 34.83 -3.87
N THR A 1043 -9.71 35.46 -3.11
CA THR A 1043 -9.70 35.51 -1.64
C THR A 1043 -9.19 36.87 -1.17
N LEU A 1044 -9.41 37.24 0.09
CA LEU A 1044 -8.93 38.51 0.63
C LEU A 1044 -7.40 38.52 0.71
N SER A 1045 -6.76 37.41 1.08
CA SER A 1045 -5.30 37.26 1.11
C SER A 1045 -4.66 37.47 -0.26
N ALA A 1046 -5.31 37.03 -1.34
CA ALA A 1046 -4.85 37.30 -2.71
C ALA A 1046 -4.74 38.82 -2.97
N LEU A 1047 -5.79 39.57 -2.63
CA LEU A 1047 -5.82 41.03 -2.79
C LEU A 1047 -4.85 41.76 -1.84
N VAL A 1048 -4.66 41.27 -0.61
CA VAL A 1048 -3.64 41.77 0.32
C VAL A 1048 -2.24 41.61 -0.28
N ARG A 1049 -1.89 40.42 -0.78
CA ARG A 1049 -0.59 40.13 -1.39
C ARG A 1049 -0.34 40.99 -2.63
N SER A 1050 -1.30 41.09 -3.55
CA SER A 1050 -1.17 41.96 -4.73
C SER A 1050 -0.94 43.43 -4.35
N ARG A 1051 -1.62 43.94 -3.30
CA ARG A 1051 -1.39 45.30 -2.77
C ARG A 1051 -0.06 45.48 -2.04
N GLN A 1052 0.47 44.44 -1.37
CA GLN A 1052 1.81 44.48 -0.80
C GLN A 1052 2.88 44.55 -1.91
N MET A 1053 2.69 43.80 -3.00
CA MET A 1053 3.61 43.79 -4.17
C MET A 1053 3.64 45.12 -4.94
N MET A 1054 2.61 45.97 -4.84
CA MET A 1054 2.63 47.34 -5.39
C MET A 1054 3.72 48.24 -4.79
N LYS A 1055 4.33 47.89 -3.65
CA LYS A 1055 5.43 48.67 -3.05
C LYS A 1055 6.74 48.62 -3.86
N LYS A 1056 6.96 47.57 -4.65
CA LYS A 1056 8.16 47.42 -5.49
C LYS A 1056 7.91 48.05 -6.86
N ARG A 1057 8.62 49.15 -7.18
CA ARG A 1057 8.66 49.71 -8.55
C ARG A 1057 9.50 48.81 -9.45
N VAL A 1058 9.04 48.58 -10.68
CA VAL A 1058 9.74 47.82 -11.73
C VAL A 1058 9.74 48.64 -13.02
N THR A 1059 10.75 48.49 -13.87
CA THR A 1059 10.78 49.14 -15.19
C THR A 1059 9.77 48.49 -16.13
N PRO A 1060 8.88 49.24 -16.81
CA PRO A 1060 7.82 48.66 -17.61
C PRO A 1060 8.34 47.95 -18.87
N SER A 1061 7.84 46.74 -19.06
CA SER A 1061 8.02 45.89 -20.23
C SER A 1061 6.72 45.15 -20.55
N PHE A 1062 6.41 45.02 -21.85
CA PHE A 1062 5.12 44.55 -22.34
C PHE A 1062 5.31 43.37 -23.31
N ALA A 1063 4.57 42.28 -23.10
CA ALA A 1063 4.58 41.11 -24.00
C ALA A 1063 3.21 40.89 -24.68
N THR A 1064 3.22 40.73 -26.00
CA THR A 1064 2.08 40.18 -26.77
C THR A 1064 2.32 38.70 -27.09
N ILE A 1065 1.43 37.82 -26.66
CA ILE A 1065 1.47 36.38 -26.90
C ILE A 1065 0.22 35.99 -27.67
N GLY A 1066 0.33 35.45 -28.89
CA GLY A 1066 -0.85 35.11 -29.71
C GLY A 1066 -0.76 33.77 -30.42
N GLN A 1067 -1.80 32.95 -30.29
CA GLN A 1067 -1.90 31.68 -31.02
C GLN A 1067 -3.25 31.57 -31.73
N GLY A 1068 -3.27 32.01 -33.00
CA GLY A 1068 -4.44 31.91 -33.88
C GLY A 1068 -4.58 30.56 -34.60
N GLN A 1069 -3.51 29.78 -34.73
CA GLN A 1069 -3.48 28.51 -35.47
C GLN A 1069 -2.93 27.38 -34.57
N PRO A 1070 -3.75 26.83 -33.65
CA PRO A 1070 -3.30 25.93 -32.58
C PRO A 1070 -2.78 24.55 -33.04
N GLY A 1071 -2.61 24.28 -34.33
CA GLY A 1071 -2.25 22.97 -34.87
C GLY A 1071 -3.45 22.03 -35.04
N ALA A 1072 -3.21 20.87 -35.66
CA ALA A 1072 -4.25 19.90 -35.98
C ALA A 1072 -4.88 19.31 -34.71
N GLY A 1073 -6.22 19.28 -34.65
CA GLY A 1073 -6.98 18.71 -33.52
C GLY A 1073 -7.15 19.61 -32.29
N LYS A 1074 -6.31 20.63 -32.10
CA LYS A 1074 -6.31 21.48 -30.89
C LYS A 1074 -7.32 22.64 -30.88
N GLY A 1075 -7.97 22.97 -31.98
CA GLY A 1075 -9.02 24.00 -32.00
C GLY A 1075 -9.42 24.47 -33.39
N LYS A 1076 -10.35 25.44 -33.45
CA LYS A 1076 -10.66 26.20 -34.68
C LYS A 1076 -9.66 27.35 -34.83
N ALA A 1077 -9.26 27.71 -36.04
CA ALA A 1077 -8.41 28.89 -36.25
C ALA A 1077 -9.14 30.18 -35.82
N LEU A 1078 -8.49 30.99 -34.98
CA LEU A 1078 -8.92 32.34 -34.64
C LEU A 1078 -8.34 33.29 -35.70
N LYS A 1079 -9.13 34.25 -36.19
CA LYS A 1079 -8.79 35.08 -37.35
C LYS A 1079 -8.43 36.51 -36.98
N ALA A 1080 -8.86 37.00 -35.81
CA ALA A 1080 -8.55 38.35 -35.38
C ALA A 1080 -7.23 38.45 -34.60
N VAL A 1081 -6.72 37.36 -33.99
CA VAL A 1081 -5.54 37.34 -33.09
C VAL A 1081 -4.37 38.21 -33.56
N ASP A 1082 -3.79 37.96 -34.75
CA ASP A 1082 -2.64 38.75 -35.22
C ASP A 1082 -2.98 40.24 -35.37
N SER A 1083 -4.20 40.52 -35.85
CA SER A 1083 -4.73 41.88 -36.01
C SER A 1083 -5.10 42.55 -34.67
N GLU A 1084 -5.25 41.77 -33.60
CA GLU A 1084 -5.46 42.23 -32.22
C GLU A 1084 -4.12 42.52 -31.55
N LEU A 1085 -3.12 41.65 -31.69
CA LEU A 1085 -1.75 41.94 -31.23
C LEU A 1085 -1.20 43.21 -31.89
N GLU A 1086 -1.38 43.36 -33.20
CA GLU A 1086 -1.06 44.59 -33.94
C GLU A 1086 -1.77 45.83 -33.40
N LEU A 1087 -3.01 45.69 -32.92
CA LEU A 1087 -3.80 46.80 -32.37
C LEU A 1087 -3.28 47.17 -30.98
N VAL A 1088 -3.03 46.19 -30.12
CA VAL A 1088 -2.51 46.40 -28.76
C VAL A 1088 -1.12 47.02 -28.82
N HIS A 1089 -0.23 46.53 -29.69
CA HIS A 1089 1.11 47.13 -29.88
C HIS A 1089 1.06 48.60 -30.31
N LYS A 1090 0.03 49.02 -31.06
CA LYS A 1090 -0.19 50.43 -31.48
C LYS A 1090 -0.84 51.30 -30.41
N LEU A 1091 -1.43 50.71 -29.35
CA LEU A 1091 -2.12 51.42 -28.26
C LEU A 1091 -1.34 51.43 -26.94
N VAL A 1092 -0.29 50.62 -26.80
CA VAL A 1092 0.58 50.59 -25.61
C VAL A 1092 1.70 51.63 -25.74
N PRO A 1093 2.03 52.39 -24.67
CA PRO A 1093 3.11 53.38 -24.68
C PRO A 1093 4.47 52.86 -25.18
N ALA A 1094 5.19 53.71 -25.93
CA ALA A 1094 6.52 53.43 -26.46
C ALA A 1094 7.64 53.41 -25.38
N ILE A 1095 7.33 53.76 -24.14
CA ILE A 1095 8.27 53.71 -23.00
C ILE A 1095 8.57 52.27 -22.53
N ALA A 1096 7.69 51.30 -22.86
CA ALA A 1096 7.88 49.90 -22.50
C ALA A 1096 8.82 49.18 -23.46
N ARG A 1097 9.63 48.24 -22.95
CA ARG A 1097 10.28 47.24 -23.81
C ARG A 1097 9.21 46.28 -24.33
N HIS A 1098 8.96 46.28 -25.65
CA HIS A 1098 8.01 45.38 -26.30
C HIS A 1098 8.65 44.02 -26.62
N THR A 1099 7.94 42.94 -26.33
CA THR A 1099 8.23 41.56 -26.77
C THR A 1099 6.99 41.04 -27.49
N SER A 1100 7.15 40.37 -28.63
CA SER A 1100 6.01 39.77 -29.35
C SER A 1100 6.31 38.34 -29.75
N ILE A 1101 5.36 37.45 -29.49
CA ILE A 1101 5.45 36.02 -29.77
C ILE A 1101 4.13 35.58 -30.41
N SER A 1102 4.18 35.15 -31.68
CA SER A 1102 2.99 34.66 -32.40
C SER A 1102 3.31 33.49 -33.34
N GLY A 1103 2.26 32.83 -33.83
CA GLY A 1103 2.36 31.77 -34.84
C GLY A 1103 3.22 30.59 -34.39
N ASP A 1104 4.25 30.23 -35.17
CA ASP A 1104 5.18 29.16 -34.82
C ASP A 1104 6.04 29.46 -33.58
N ALA A 1105 6.24 30.73 -33.21
CA ALA A 1105 7.01 31.11 -32.02
C ALA A 1105 6.22 30.99 -30.71
N ALA A 1106 4.88 30.96 -30.77
CA ALA A 1106 3.99 30.88 -29.61
C ALA A 1106 3.91 29.46 -29.04
N THR A 1107 5.04 28.97 -28.54
CA THR A 1107 5.23 27.70 -27.83
C THR A 1107 4.99 27.84 -26.32
N ARG A 1108 4.78 26.73 -25.60
CA ARG A 1108 4.73 26.71 -24.14
C ARG A 1108 5.96 27.37 -23.52
N ALA A 1109 7.15 27.04 -24.03
CA ALA A 1109 8.41 27.55 -23.52
C ALA A 1109 8.54 29.08 -23.72
N GLY A 1110 8.30 29.57 -24.94
CA GLY A 1110 8.38 31.00 -25.24
C GLY A 1110 7.32 31.83 -24.51
N ALA A 1111 6.09 31.31 -24.38
CA ALA A 1111 5.03 31.96 -23.61
C ALA A 1111 5.38 32.05 -22.11
N LEU A 1112 5.96 30.98 -21.53
CA LEU A 1112 6.38 30.96 -20.13
C LEU A 1112 7.57 31.90 -19.87
N GLU A 1113 8.55 31.95 -20.77
CA GLU A 1113 9.65 32.92 -20.71
C GLU A 1113 9.14 34.37 -20.80
N ALA A 1114 8.17 34.64 -21.69
CA ALA A 1114 7.56 35.95 -21.83
C ALA A 1114 6.78 36.39 -20.58
N LEU A 1115 6.10 35.46 -19.90
CA LEU A 1115 5.48 35.71 -18.58
C LEU A 1115 6.54 36.07 -17.52
N GLN A 1116 7.65 35.33 -17.46
CA GLN A 1116 8.71 35.58 -16.45
C GLN A 1116 9.49 36.88 -16.68
N GLN A 1117 9.75 37.26 -17.94
CA GLN A 1117 10.58 38.42 -18.28
C GLN A 1117 9.84 39.77 -18.40
N ASN A 1118 8.50 39.79 -18.41
CA ASN A 1118 7.76 41.02 -18.70
C ASN A 1118 6.73 41.38 -17.62
N THR A 1119 6.70 42.67 -17.29
CA THR A 1119 5.83 43.21 -16.23
C THR A 1119 4.35 43.21 -16.63
N TRP A 1120 4.06 43.40 -17.92
CA TRP A 1120 2.71 43.49 -18.48
C TRP A 1120 2.58 42.50 -19.65
N VAL A 1121 1.45 41.80 -19.74
CA VAL A 1121 1.22 40.76 -20.74
C VAL A 1121 -0.19 40.86 -21.34
N HIS A 1122 -0.30 40.71 -22.65
CA HIS A 1122 -1.55 40.50 -23.35
C HIS A 1122 -1.48 39.18 -24.12
N LEU A 1123 -2.44 38.29 -23.84
CA LEU A 1123 -2.45 36.90 -24.32
C LEU A 1123 -3.74 36.65 -25.10
N ALA A 1124 -3.62 36.27 -26.38
CA ALA A 1124 -4.74 36.08 -27.31
C ALA A 1124 -4.69 34.70 -27.99
N CYS A 1125 -5.42 33.73 -27.45
CA CYS A 1125 -5.50 32.35 -27.96
C CYS A 1125 -6.74 31.62 -27.44
N HIS A 1126 -6.87 30.31 -27.73
CA HIS A 1126 -7.84 29.48 -27.01
C HIS A 1126 -7.42 29.31 -25.54
N GLY A 1127 -8.38 29.55 -24.65
CA GLY A 1127 -8.32 29.16 -23.25
C GLY A 1127 -9.33 28.05 -22.99
N LYS A 1128 -8.93 27.06 -22.19
CA LYS A 1128 -9.76 25.91 -21.84
C LYS A 1128 -9.64 25.63 -20.35
N GLN A 1129 -10.75 25.77 -19.63
CA GLN A 1129 -10.90 25.26 -18.26
C GLN A 1129 -11.14 23.75 -18.31
N ASP A 1130 -10.51 23.01 -17.41
CA ASP A 1130 -10.82 21.60 -17.13
C ASP A 1130 -11.59 21.51 -15.80
N PRO A 1131 -12.88 21.09 -15.80
CA PRO A 1131 -13.73 21.06 -14.61
C PRO A 1131 -13.58 19.79 -13.75
N LYS A 1132 -12.56 18.95 -14.00
CA LYS A 1132 -12.21 17.79 -13.16
C LYS A 1132 -10.77 17.87 -12.68
N GLN A 1133 -9.88 18.28 -13.58
CA GLN A 1133 -8.48 18.55 -13.30
C GLN A 1133 -8.12 20.03 -13.52
N PRO A 1134 -8.69 20.99 -12.76
CA PRO A 1134 -8.41 22.43 -12.86
C PRO A 1134 -6.96 22.86 -13.10
N TYR A 1135 -5.95 22.21 -12.53
CA TYR A 1135 -4.53 22.52 -12.79
C TYR A 1135 -4.07 22.23 -14.24
N ASN A 1136 -4.79 21.36 -14.96
CA ASN A 1136 -4.62 21.08 -16.38
C ASN A 1136 -5.43 22.03 -17.28
N SER A 1137 -6.19 22.98 -16.73
CA SER A 1137 -6.72 24.13 -17.48
C SER A 1137 -5.57 24.88 -18.13
N HIS A 1138 -5.73 25.30 -19.39
CA HIS A 1138 -4.58 25.75 -20.19
C HIS A 1138 -4.91 26.82 -21.23
N PHE A 1139 -3.85 27.51 -21.65
CA PHE A 1139 -3.78 28.27 -22.88
C PHE A 1139 -3.18 27.39 -23.99
N VAL A 1140 -3.87 27.29 -25.13
CA VAL A 1140 -3.45 26.42 -26.24
C VAL A 1140 -2.30 27.08 -27.00
N MET A 1141 -1.13 26.45 -26.97
CA MET A 1141 0.10 26.90 -27.65
C MET A 1141 0.43 26.01 -28.86
N ARG A 1142 1.47 26.41 -29.61
CA ARG A 1142 1.89 25.82 -30.89
C ARG A 1142 2.30 24.34 -30.81
N ASP A 1143 2.82 23.93 -29.66
CA ASP A 1143 3.48 22.66 -29.39
C ASP A 1143 2.73 21.88 -28.29
N GLU A 1144 2.99 22.19 -27.03
CA GLU A 1144 2.34 21.62 -25.84
C GLU A 1144 1.52 22.71 -25.16
N ASP A 1145 0.46 22.36 -24.44
CA ASP A 1145 -0.43 23.39 -23.88
C ASP A 1145 0.17 24.03 -22.63
N LEU A 1146 0.04 25.35 -22.50
CA LEU A 1146 0.53 26.09 -21.33
C LEU A 1146 -0.49 25.92 -20.20
N THR A 1147 -0.28 24.89 -19.37
CA THR A 1147 -1.15 24.56 -18.25
C THR A 1147 -1.03 25.57 -17.11
N LEU A 1148 -2.10 25.68 -16.33
CA LEU A 1148 -2.15 26.43 -15.09
C LEU A 1148 -1.03 25.97 -14.13
N LEU A 1149 -0.80 24.65 -13.99
CA LEU A 1149 0.31 24.12 -13.19
C LEU A 1149 1.67 24.73 -13.58
N ASN A 1150 1.99 24.77 -14.87
CA ASN A 1150 3.26 25.31 -15.36
C ASN A 1150 3.46 26.81 -15.05
N ILE A 1151 2.37 27.57 -14.83
CA ILE A 1151 2.43 28.98 -14.45
C ILE A 1151 2.71 29.12 -12.95
N ILE A 1152 2.05 28.31 -12.11
CA ILE A 1152 2.17 28.36 -10.63
C ILE A 1152 3.56 27.92 -10.14
N GLU A 1153 4.15 26.93 -10.81
CA GLU A 1153 5.46 26.36 -10.48
C GLU A 1153 6.62 27.30 -10.83
N ARG A 1154 6.37 28.40 -11.55
CA ARG A 1154 7.37 29.43 -11.83
C ARG A 1154 7.25 30.60 -10.87
N ASP A 1155 8.40 31.18 -10.53
CA ASP A 1155 8.44 32.51 -9.94
C ASP A 1155 8.27 33.57 -11.05
N ILE A 1156 7.41 34.55 -10.79
CA ILE A 1156 7.08 35.65 -11.70
C ILE A 1156 7.11 36.99 -10.91
N PRO A 1157 8.28 37.36 -10.34
CA PRO A 1157 8.37 38.36 -9.26
C PRO A 1157 8.18 39.81 -9.74
N HIS A 1158 8.09 40.00 -11.07
CA HIS A 1158 7.99 41.30 -11.74
C HIS A 1158 6.61 41.57 -12.34
N ALA A 1159 5.69 40.59 -12.30
CA ALA A 1159 4.37 40.72 -12.90
C ALA A 1159 3.53 41.85 -12.27
N GLU A 1160 2.81 42.58 -13.12
CA GLU A 1160 1.88 43.65 -12.73
C GLU A 1160 0.50 43.46 -13.34
N PHE A 1161 0.43 43.29 -14.66
CA PHE A 1161 -0.84 43.27 -15.39
C PHE A 1161 -0.91 42.16 -16.46
N ALA A 1162 -2.02 41.41 -16.48
CA ALA A 1162 -2.34 40.48 -17.56
C ALA A 1162 -3.70 40.79 -18.19
N PHE A 1163 -3.78 40.83 -19.52
CA PHE A 1163 -5.04 40.84 -20.27
C PHE A 1163 -5.20 39.51 -21.01
N LEU A 1164 -6.24 38.74 -20.65
CA LEU A 1164 -6.51 37.42 -21.21
C LEU A 1164 -7.62 37.50 -22.25
N SER A 1165 -7.24 37.70 -23.50
CA SER A 1165 -8.13 37.59 -24.68
C SER A 1165 -8.27 36.12 -25.09
N ALA A 1166 -8.68 35.30 -24.12
CA ALA A 1166 -8.84 33.86 -24.23
C ALA A 1166 -10.13 33.43 -23.53
N CYS A 1167 -10.70 32.29 -23.90
CA CYS A 1167 -12.01 31.85 -23.41
C CYS A 1167 -11.95 31.18 -22.03
N HIS A 1168 -13.03 31.28 -21.25
CA HIS A 1168 -13.22 30.58 -19.96
C HIS A 1168 -12.09 30.77 -18.91
N THR A 1169 -11.40 31.90 -18.92
CA THR A 1169 -10.22 32.11 -18.04
C THR A 1169 -10.58 32.45 -16.59
N ALA A 1170 -11.84 32.82 -16.34
CA ALA A 1170 -12.40 33.18 -15.03
C ALA A 1170 -13.55 32.25 -14.60
N VAL A 1171 -13.48 30.96 -14.96
CA VAL A 1171 -14.52 29.96 -14.64
C VAL A 1171 -14.01 29.02 -13.55
N GLY A 1172 -14.68 29.00 -12.40
CA GLY A 1172 -14.35 28.12 -11.28
C GLY A 1172 -14.55 26.63 -11.56
N ASP A 1173 -14.07 25.79 -10.65
CA ASP A 1173 -14.22 24.34 -10.68
C ASP A 1173 -15.68 23.89 -10.44
N GLU A 1174 -16.05 22.71 -10.93
CA GLU A 1174 -17.37 22.12 -10.66
C GLU A 1174 -17.40 21.33 -9.35
N GLU A 1175 -16.30 20.68 -8.97
CA GLU A 1175 -16.20 19.88 -7.73
C GLU A 1175 -15.84 20.73 -6.50
N THR A 1176 -14.95 21.72 -6.67
CA THR A 1176 -14.44 22.60 -5.60
C THR A 1176 -14.48 24.09 -5.99
N PRO A 1177 -15.66 24.69 -6.26
CA PRO A 1177 -15.78 26.08 -6.74
C PRO A 1177 -15.12 27.12 -5.82
N ASP A 1178 -15.06 26.84 -4.51
CA ASP A 1178 -14.45 27.71 -3.50
C ASP A 1178 -12.91 27.58 -3.36
N GLU A 1179 -12.27 26.64 -4.06
CA GLU A 1179 -10.81 26.64 -4.25
C GLU A 1179 -10.36 27.61 -5.37
N VAL A 1180 -11.32 28.11 -6.17
CA VAL A 1180 -11.12 29.16 -7.20
C VAL A 1180 -9.96 28.85 -8.18
N ILE A 1181 -9.78 27.58 -8.55
CA ILE A 1181 -8.69 27.12 -9.39
C ILE A 1181 -9.00 27.39 -10.88
N HIS A 1182 -8.69 28.58 -11.36
CA HIS A 1182 -8.86 28.96 -12.77
C HIS A 1182 -7.74 29.90 -13.25
N LEU A 1183 -7.54 29.98 -14.58
CA LEU A 1183 -6.37 30.63 -15.20
C LEU A 1183 -6.09 32.06 -14.70
N ALA A 1184 -7.12 32.91 -14.63
CA ALA A 1184 -6.98 34.31 -14.19
C ALA A 1184 -6.64 34.45 -12.68
N ALA A 1185 -7.19 33.59 -11.82
CA ALA A 1185 -6.82 33.54 -10.40
C ALA A 1185 -5.40 33.00 -10.23
N GLY A 1186 -5.05 31.95 -10.96
CA GLY A 1186 -3.71 31.37 -10.98
C GLY A 1186 -2.62 32.38 -11.34
N LEU A 1187 -2.85 33.21 -12.36
CA LEU A 1187 -1.94 34.32 -12.68
C LEU A 1187 -1.82 35.33 -11.54
N GLN A 1188 -2.91 35.67 -10.84
CA GLN A 1188 -2.85 36.54 -9.66
C GLN A 1188 -1.99 35.91 -8.54
N PHE A 1189 -2.20 34.63 -8.22
CA PHE A 1189 -1.43 33.90 -7.21
C PHE A 1189 0.04 33.68 -7.59
N SER A 1190 0.35 33.61 -8.88
CA SER A 1190 1.72 33.47 -9.41
C SER A 1190 2.49 34.79 -9.38
N GLY A 1191 1.80 35.94 -9.40
CA GLY A 1191 2.41 37.25 -9.14
C GLY A 1191 1.71 38.46 -9.75
N PHE A 1192 0.79 38.27 -10.71
CA PHE A 1192 0.12 39.40 -11.37
C PHE A 1192 -0.74 40.19 -10.39
N LYS A 1193 -0.53 41.51 -10.34
CA LYS A 1193 -1.21 42.39 -9.38
C LYS A 1193 -2.65 42.66 -9.80
N SER A 1194 -2.90 42.73 -11.12
CA SER A 1194 -4.21 42.91 -11.76
C SER A 1194 -4.34 42.01 -13.00
N VAL A 1195 -5.51 41.44 -13.24
CA VAL A 1195 -5.81 40.56 -14.38
C VAL A 1195 -7.18 40.91 -14.99
N ILE A 1196 -7.28 40.97 -16.32
CA ILE A 1196 -8.56 40.92 -17.05
C ILE A 1196 -8.77 39.50 -17.54
N GLY A 1197 -9.88 38.88 -17.15
CA GLY A 1197 -10.27 37.52 -17.53
C GLY A 1197 -11.69 37.43 -18.09
N THR A 1198 -12.13 36.21 -18.42
CA THR A 1198 -13.36 35.93 -19.18
C THR A 1198 -14.20 34.83 -18.53
N LEU A 1199 -15.49 35.11 -18.30
CA LEU A 1199 -16.42 34.17 -17.64
C LEU A 1199 -16.97 33.07 -18.58
N TRP A 1200 -16.81 33.21 -19.91
CA TRP A 1200 -17.21 32.20 -20.91
C TRP A 1200 -16.49 32.42 -22.25
N GLN A 1201 -16.98 31.80 -23.32
CA GLN A 1201 -16.46 31.99 -24.68
C GLN A 1201 -16.75 33.39 -25.23
N VAL A 1202 -15.71 34.06 -25.72
CA VAL A 1202 -15.79 35.35 -26.42
C VAL A 1202 -15.74 35.13 -27.93
N ASP A 1203 -16.47 35.94 -28.70
CA ASP A 1203 -16.39 35.97 -30.16
C ASP A 1203 -15.20 36.82 -30.64
N ASP A 1204 -14.31 36.20 -31.41
CA ASP A 1204 -13.09 36.76 -32.02
C ASP A 1204 -13.35 38.04 -32.85
N SER A 1205 -14.51 38.14 -33.52
CA SER A 1205 -14.92 39.33 -34.28
C SER A 1205 -15.40 40.50 -33.39
N VAL A 1206 -15.69 40.20 -32.13
CA VAL A 1206 -16.33 41.11 -31.17
C VAL A 1206 -15.32 41.58 -30.11
N ALA A 1207 -14.47 40.67 -29.60
CA ALA A 1207 -13.43 40.92 -28.60
C ALA A 1207 -12.61 42.18 -28.89
N LYS A 1208 -12.15 42.32 -30.14
CA LYS A 1208 -11.35 43.44 -30.64
C LYS A 1208 -11.96 44.82 -30.36
N HIS A 1209 -13.29 44.95 -30.31
CA HIS A 1209 -13.95 46.21 -29.96
C HIS A 1209 -13.78 46.57 -28.48
N VAL A 1210 -13.88 45.58 -27.59
CA VAL A 1210 -13.66 45.76 -26.15
C VAL A 1210 -12.18 45.98 -25.86
N VAL A 1211 -11.30 45.20 -26.49
CA VAL A 1211 -9.83 45.33 -26.37
C VAL A 1211 -9.35 46.71 -26.83
N LYS A 1212 -9.87 47.21 -27.96
CA LYS A 1212 -9.61 48.58 -28.43
C LYS A 1212 -10.01 49.61 -27.36
N ALA A 1213 -11.28 49.60 -26.96
CA ALA A 1213 -11.81 50.58 -26.02
C ALA A 1213 -11.16 50.49 -24.63
N PHE A 1214 -10.72 49.30 -24.21
CA PHE A 1214 -9.95 49.10 -22.99
C PHE A 1214 -8.62 49.83 -23.06
N TYR A 1215 -7.78 49.57 -24.07
CA TYR A 1215 -6.45 50.18 -24.15
C TYR A 1215 -6.51 51.69 -24.42
N GLU A 1216 -7.49 52.18 -25.18
CA GLU A 1216 -7.73 53.63 -25.34
C GLU A 1216 -8.09 54.32 -24.01
N ASN A 1217 -8.76 53.64 -23.07
CA ASN A 1217 -9.05 54.18 -21.73
C ASN A 1217 -7.91 53.90 -20.73
N MET A 1218 -7.10 52.87 -20.94
CA MET A 1218 -5.93 52.57 -20.14
C MET A 1218 -4.83 53.62 -20.38
N PHE A 1219 -4.62 54.01 -21.64
CA PHE A 1219 -3.57 54.92 -22.10
C PHE A 1219 -4.12 56.08 -22.94
N PRO A 1220 -4.93 57.00 -22.36
CA PRO A 1220 -5.53 58.10 -23.11
C PRO A 1220 -4.50 59.08 -23.66
N ASP A 1221 -3.46 59.37 -22.88
CA ASP A 1221 -2.47 60.41 -23.17
C ASP A 1221 -1.13 59.81 -23.62
N LEU A 1222 -1.14 59.12 -24.76
CA LEU A 1222 0.06 58.54 -25.41
C LEU A 1222 1.16 59.57 -25.76
N LYS A 1223 0.90 60.87 -25.59
CA LYS A 1223 1.84 61.97 -25.88
C LYS A 1223 2.74 62.32 -24.69
N ASP A 1224 2.26 62.17 -23.46
CA ASP A 1224 2.95 62.61 -22.25
C ASP A 1224 3.77 61.47 -21.59
N GLY A 1225 4.43 60.66 -22.43
CA GLY A 1225 5.27 59.53 -22.01
C GLY A 1225 4.53 58.26 -21.55
N GLY A 1226 3.24 58.37 -21.18
CA GLY A 1226 2.35 57.23 -20.95
C GLY A 1226 2.67 56.41 -19.69
N VAL A 1227 2.21 56.87 -18.52
CA VAL A 1227 2.36 56.13 -17.25
C VAL A 1227 1.59 54.81 -17.29
N MET A 1228 2.31 53.70 -17.16
CA MET A 1228 1.73 52.36 -17.02
C MET A 1228 1.40 52.07 -15.56
N ASP A 1229 0.11 52.08 -15.23
CA ASP A 1229 -0.43 51.84 -13.88
C ASP A 1229 -1.54 50.79 -13.95
N CYS A 1230 -1.29 49.61 -13.36
CA CYS A 1230 -2.21 48.48 -13.43
C CYS A 1230 -3.50 48.70 -12.62
N THR A 1231 -3.51 49.60 -11.62
CA THR A 1231 -4.70 49.89 -10.79
C THR A 1231 -5.83 50.55 -11.59
N ARG A 1232 -5.51 51.15 -12.74
CA ARG A 1232 -6.47 51.73 -13.69
C ARG A 1232 -7.32 50.67 -14.43
N ALA A 1233 -6.93 49.40 -14.41
CA ALA A 1233 -7.53 48.38 -15.27
C ALA A 1233 -9.04 48.20 -15.07
N ALA A 1234 -9.52 48.21 -13.82
CA ALA A 1234 -10.96 48.11 -13.53
C ALA A 1234 -11.75 49.32 -14.08
N TRP A 1235 -11.18 50.53 -13.97
CA TRP A 1235 -11.77 51.75 -14.53
C TRP A 1235 -11.80 51.70 -16.06
N ALA A 1236 -10.69 51.31 -16.69
CA ALA A 1236 -10.58 51.18 -18.14
C ALA A 1236 -11.58 50.16 -18.70
N LEU A 1237 -11.77 49.02 -18.02
CA LEU A 1237 -12.80 48.04 -18.36
C LEU A 1237 -14.21 48.63 -18.23
N ASN A 1238 -14.53 49.30 -17.12
CA ASN A 1238 -15.86 49.92 -16.91
C ASN A 1238 -16.16 51.03 -17.93
N ARG A 1239 -15.14 51.75 -18.44
CA ARG A 1239 -15.33 52.70 -19.54
C ARG A 1239 -15.50 51.98 -20.89
N ALA A 1240 -14.72 50.92 -21.14
CA ALA A 1240 -14.81 50.13 -22.36
C ALA A 1240 -16.19 49.46 -22.54
N THR A 1241 -16.70 48.76 -21.51
CA THR A 1241 -18.00 48.08 -21.56
C THR A 1241 -19.17 49.05 -21.79
N HIS A 1242 -19.09 50.27 -21.25
CA HIS A 1242 -20.02 51.36 -21.58
C HIS A 1242 -19.85 51.83 -23.04
N ALA A 1243 -18.62 52.12 -23.49
CA ALA A 1243 -18.35 52.67 -24.81
C ALA A 1243 -18.82 51.74 -25.94
N VAL A 1244 -18.73 50.42 -25.75
CA VAL A 1244 -19.20 49.43 -26.72
C VAL A 1244 -20.68 49.06 -26.61
N LYS A 1245 -21.50 49.72 -25.75
CA LYS A 1245 -22.91 49.38 -25.50
C LYS A 1245 -23.79 49.22 -26.74
N THR A 1246 -23.47 49.91 -27.84
CA THR A 1246 -24.20 49.87 -29.12
C THR A 1246 -23.58 48.95 -30.17
N ALA A 1247 -22.29 48.60 -30.04
CA ALA A 1247 -21.56 47.78 -31.00
C ALA A 1247 -21.49 46.30 -30.59
N VAL A 1248 -21.54 46.00 -29.29
CA VAL A 1248 -21.28 44.67 -28.73
C VAL A 1248 -22.51 44.13 -27.99
N PRO A 1249 -22.93 42.87 -28.25
CA PRO A 1249 -24.00 42.18 -27.52
C PRO A 1249 -23.83 42.15 -26.00
N LEU A 1250 -24.94 42.00 -25.27
CA LEU A 1250 -24.94 42.03 -23.79
C LEU A 1250 -24.02 40.94 -23.20
N GLU A 1251 -24.20 39.71 -23.64
CA GLU A 1251 -23.42 38.52 -23.30
C GLU A 1251 -21.96 38.58 -23.75
N GLN A 1252 -21.59 39.50 -24.65
CA GLN A 1252 -20.21 39.72 -25.10
C GLN A 1252 -19.57 40.97 -24.47
N ARG A 1253 -20.35 41.84 -23.81
CA ARG A 1253 -19.84 42.93 -22.96
C ARG A 1253 -19.54 42.45 -21.54
N MET A 1254 -20.48 41.70 -20.95
CA MET A 1254 -20.42 41.25 -19.55
C MET A 1254 -19.60 39.95 -19.34
N VAL A 1255 -18.89 39.48 -20.37
CA VAL A 1255 -18.00 38.32 -20.26
C VAL A 1255 -16.67 38.68 -19.60
N PHE A 1256 -16.21 39.93 -19.77
CA PHE A 1256 -14.94 40.41 -19.26
C PHE A 1256 -15.06 40.84 -17.79
N VAL A 1257 -14.16 40.34 -16.95
CA VAL A 1257 -14.06 40.67 -15.52
C VAL A 1257 -12.66 41.14 -15.16
N HIS A 1258 -12.58 42.12 -14.25
CA HIS A 1258 -11.32 42.53 -13.63
C HIS A 1258 -11.12 41.78 -12.31
N ILE A 1259 -9.90 41.32 -12.06
CA ILE A 1259 -9.47 40.64 -10.84
C ILE A 1259 -8.19 41.33 -10.31
N GLY A 1260 -8.09 41.58 -9.00
CA GLY A 1260 -6.88 42.14 -8.36
C GLY A 1260 -6.95 43.63 -8.02
N VAL A 1261 -5.81 44.34 -8.04
CA VAL A 1261 -5.65 45.74 -7.56
C VAL A 1261 -6.20 46.82 -8.48
#